data_AF-A0AAD5L6Y0-F1
#
_entry.id   AF-A0AAD5L6Y0-F1
#
_cell.length_a   1.000
_cell.length_b   1.000
_cell.length_c   1.000
_cell.angle_alpha   90.00
_cell.angle_beta   90.00
_cell.angle_gamma   90.00
#
_symmetry.space_group_name_H-M   'P 1'
#
loop_
_entity.id
_entity.type
_entity.pdbx_description
1 polymer ?
#
loop_
_entity_poly.entity_id
_entity_poly.type
_entity_poly.pdbx_seq_one_letter_code
_entity_poly.pdbx_strand_id
1 'polypeptide(L)'
;MPNHITETSHILYSVVVFSERWAQPAPTKEERLKHFLGGPFSSEAEVLASQYCVFTGSDEPACKELKDKMPPGKTKPFFYKRDEFFTKPMRLPGGASALIINGGLDFQTPTEFGELLYSKLSDSGNGALMVTFDYGNHCAGEAVADGQLTPCRDSIVSQFVLNDGDIDAISLECMESLPPLSFDINEAPEGEAPAEDSNFTVKNMKVLGLAASLLLVTVATSNADKSSQEGQWAPCGFSTPAVQVTNETAPFECLNQKVPLCYDGICESDKEIDFFVRRRLAANETTDGAKRAVILIQGGPGAGSYAMEPIMASLQEKLDGAVDFYTFDHRGTGLSEFLKCDGVRTNSEEGMALTLNELAGCLDEINTKYDGQAAGFSVTSAARDVQHIINKYLSEHHVFLYGYSYGTYLTQRLLQLEIPQVKGYIFDGVDARSDEGDEIETANSHWNEAIHAPSKRLLEYCAADASCPLKFKSVETAYEEVLDMYKRMDVEVEKNECLRKVLTNEKTGEVFNSTTVRNGLAGLMRSSSQRAVGLSTLADVQACLLTRGLSRRKDHGQHHPVSIGLGEFPEPVTNMSELLYSAVVFSERWAQPAPTKQERLKFFLDGPFSMYSEVEALRYCVFTGSDEAACKEMEDVLPTNQTQTFFYKRDEFFTKPMRLPAGASALIINGGLDFQTPTEFGELLYSKLSDSGNGALMVTFDYGNHCAGEAVADGQPTPCRDSIVSQFVLNDGDIGGVSLECMNSLPALSFEMPAAPEGEAPAEKEVQKNHSKKHGKHRKSKSKKESHARHA
;
A
#
# COMPACT_ATOMS: atom_id res chain seq x y z
N MET A 1 -8.45 -42.92 -11.42
CA MET A 1 -7.19 -43.16 -10.66
C MET A 1 -7.42 -42.65 -9.23
N PRO A 2 -6.53 -42.90 -8.27
CA PRO A 2 -6.63 -42.25 -6.96
C PRO A 2 -6.20 -40.78 -7.07
N ASN A 3 -6.94 -39.86 -6.45
CA ASN A 3 -6.34 -38.61 -6.00
C ASN A 3 -5.53 -38.95 -4.75
N HIS A 4 -4.28 -39.36 -4.93
CA HIS A 4 -3.32 -39.42 -3.84
C HIS A 4 -3.00 -37.98 -3.42
N ILE A 5 -3.12 -37.66 -2.13
CA ILE A 5 -2.54 -36.47 -1.52
C ILE A 5 -3.07 -35.19 -2.21
N THR A 6 -4.30 -34.71 -1.98
CA THR A 6 -4.93 -34.42 -0.67
C THR A 6 -3.97 -33.71 0.29
N GLU A 7 -4.34 -32.63 0.98
CA GLU A 7 -5.67 -32.26 1.46
C GLU A 7 -6.13 -30.89 0.94
N THR A 8 -6.27 -30.69 -0.39
CA THR A 8 -7.09 -29.59 -0.95
C THR A 8 -8.57 -29.86 -0.65
N SER A 9 -8.91 -29.81 0.63
CA SER A 9 -10.25 -29.96 1.14
C SER A 9 -11.10 -28.89 0.49
N HIS A 10 -12.06 -29.26 -0.37
CA HIS A 10 -12.96 -28.27 -0.97
C HIS A 10 -13.80 -27.56 0.09
N ILE A 11 -13.90 -28.14 1.30
CA ILE A 11 -14.40 -27.45 2.48
C ILE A 11 -13.39 -26.38 2.90
N LEU A 12 -12.11 -26.68 3.12
CA LEU A 12 -11.09 -25.66 3.43
C LEU A 12 -10.97 -24.60 2.32
N TYR A 13 -11.01 -24.97 1.04
CA TYR A 13 -11.01 -24.02 -0.07
C TYR A 13 -12.26 -23.14 -0.06
N SER A 14 -13.45 -23.68 0.16
CA SER A 14 -14.68 -22.87 0.26
C SER A 14 -14.66 -22.00 1.51
N VAL A 15 -14.10 -22.51 2.61
CA VAL A 15 -13.92 -21.79 3.86
C VAL A 15 -12.94 -20.62 3.66
N VAL A 16 -11.70 -20.89 3.21
CA VAL A 16 -10.70 -19.88 2.83
C VAL A 16 -11.21 -18.94 1.74
N VAL A 17 -11.94 -19.39 0.73
CA VAL A 17 -12.46 -18.47 -0.30
C VAL A 17 -13.57 -17.61 0.24
N PHE A 18 -14.54 -18.16 0.98
CA PHE A 18 -15.61 -17.36 1.56
C PHE A 18 -15.06 -16.39 2.62
N SER A 19 -14.10 -16.81 3.45
CA SER A 19 -13.40 -15.96 4.42
C SER A 19 -12.47 -14.92 3.78
N GLU A 20 -11.51 -15.32 2.93
CA GLU A 20 -10.40 -14.51 2.41
C GLU A 20 -10.64 -13.82 1.07
N ARG A 21 -11.56 -14.32 0.23
CA ARG A 21 -11.64 -13.95 -1.19
C ARG A 21 -13.05 -13.64 -1.70
N TRP A 22 -14.07 -13.76 -0.86
CA TRP A 22 -15.46 -13.57 -1.26
C TRP A 22 -15.98 -12.24 -0.72
N ALA A 23 -16.85 -11.59 -1.50
CA ALA A 23 -17.62 -10.47 -1.02
C ALA A 23 -18.72 -10.98 -0.07
N GLN A 24 -18.76 -10.38 1.10
CA GLN A 24 -19.39 -10.86 2.31
C GLN A 24 -19.83 -9.59 3.07
N PRO A 25 -21.11 -9.30 3.34
CA PRO A 25 -22.31 -10.09 3.03
C PRO A 25 -22.43 -10.38 1.53
N ALA A 26 -23.02 -11.51 1.18
CA ALA A 26 -22.90 -12.00 -0.19
C ALA A 26 -23.61 -11.07 -1.19
N PRO A 27 -22.90 -10.60 -2.24
CA PRO A 27 -23.47 -9.66 -3.19
C PRO A 27 -24.69 -10.30 -3.86
N THR A 28 -25.78 -9.54 -3.90
CA THR A 28 -27.07 -9.98 -4.44
C THR A 28 -26.97 -10.34 -5.92
N LYS A 29 -28.01 -10.96 -6.46
CA LYS A 29 -28.05 -11.30 -7.89
C LYS A 29 -27.88 -10.08 -8.80
N GLU A 30 -28.33 -8.90 -8.37
CA GLU A 30 -28.18 -7.66 -9.13
C GLU A 30 -26.74 -7.13 -9.10
N GLU A 31 -26.07 -7.17 -7.94
CA GLU A 31 -24.71 -6.65 -7.79
C GLU A 31 -23.63 -7.48 -8.49
N ARG A 32 -23.77 -8.82 -8.49
CA ARG A 32 -22.85 -9.70 -9.25
C ARG A 32 -23.06 -9.56 -10.76
N LEU A 33 -24.34 -9.47 -11.20
CA LEU A 33 -24.70 -9.16 -12.58
C LEU A 33 -24.12 -7.80 -13.03
N LYS A 34 -23.97 -6.85 -12.10
CA LYS A 34 -23.40 -5.53 -12.36
C LYS A 34 -21.90 -5.55 -12.56
N HIS A 35 -21.16 -6.30 -11.73
CA HIS A 35 -19.72 -6.50 -11.93
C HIS A 35 -19.44 -7.25 -13.26
N PHE A 36 -20.25 -8.25 -13.59
CA PHE A 36 -20.21 -8.96 -14.87
C PHE A 36 -20.42 -8.05 -16.10
N LEU A 37 -21.19 -6.97 -15.95
CA LEU A 37 -21.45 -5.98 -17.02
C LEU A 37 -20.50 -4.77 -16.98
N GLY A 38 -19.58 -4.72 -16.02
CA GLY A 38 -18.70 -3.56 -15.77
C GLY A 38 -17.40 -3.54 -16.58
N GLY A 39 -16.95 -4.69 -17.07
CA GLY A 39 -15.75 -4.82 -17.92
C GLY A 39 -16.08 -5.41 -19.30
N PRO A 40 -15.27 -5.12 -20.35
CA PRO A 40 -15.45 -5.72 -21.67
C PRO A 40 -15.22 -7.24 -21.68
N PHE A 41 -14.47 -7.76 -20.70
CA PHE A 41 -14.22 -9.18 -20.47
C PHE A 41 -14.37 -9.45 -18.97
N SER A 42 -15.44 -10.13 -18.54
CA SER A 42 -15.80 -10.32 -17.11
C SER A 42 -16.76 -11.50 -16.92
N SER A 43 -16.89 -12.03 -15.69
CA SER A 43 -17.70 -13.23 -15.37
C SER A 43 -18.60 -13.05 -14.14
N GLU A 44 -19.82 -13.59 -14.16
CA GLU A 44 -20.77 -13.59 -13.01
C GLU A 44 -20.54 -14.79 -12.06
N ALA A 45 -20.88 -14.64 -10.77
CA ALA A 45 -20.46 -15.56 -9.71
C ALA A 45 -21.60 -16.22 -8.87
N GLU A 46 -22.80 -16.42 -9.43
CA GLU A 46 -23.96 -16.99 -8.71
C GLU A 46 -23.73 -18.40 -8.13
N VAL A 47 -22.86 -19.20 -8.74
CA VAL A 47 -22.55 -20.56 -8.26
C VAL A 47 -21.82 -20.52 -6.92
N LEU A 48 -20.85 -19.62 -6.77
CA LEU A 48 -20.11 -19.43 -5.52
C LEU A 48 -20.99 -18.76 -4.46
N ALA A 49 -21.87 -17.81 -4.84
CA ALA A 49 -22.88 -17.26 -3.93
C ALA A 49 -23.81 -18.36 -3.37
N SER A 50 -24.25 -19.29 -4.22
CA SER A 50 -25.07 -20.44 -3.81
C SER A 50 -24.34 -21.36 -2.83
N GLN A 51 -23.02 -21.52 -2.98
CA GLN A 51 -22.18 -22.32 -2.09
C GLN A 51 -21.91 -21.61 -0.76
N TYR A 52 -21.62 -20.30 -0.78
CA TYR A 52 -21.56 -19.45 0.41
C TYR A 52 -22.82 -19.65 1.26
N CYS A 53 -24.02 -19.55 0.67
CA CYS A 53 -25.29 -19.70 1.39
C CYS A 53 -25.47 -21.08 2.04
N VAL A 54 -24.91 -22.15 1.47
CA VAL A 54 -24.92 -23.50 2.06
C VAL A 54 -23.92 -23.59 3.22
N PHE A 55 -22.75 -22.96 3.09
CA PHE A 55 -21.66 -22.95 4.09
C PHE A 55 -21.90 -22.00 5.27
N THR A 56 -22.55 -20.85 5.06
CA THR A 56 -22.95 -19.92 6.14
C THR A 56 -24.33 -20.25 6.70
N GLY A 57 -25.16 -20.98 5.94
CA GLY A 57 -26.56 -21.26 6.32
C GLY A 57 -27.43 -19.99 6.40
N SER A 58 -26.98 -18.89 5.80
CA SER A 58 -27.56 -17.56 5.97
C SER A 58 -28.97 -17.43 5.38
N ASP A 59 -29.80 -16.62 6.04
CA ASP A 59 -31.09 -16.14 5.53
C ASP A 59 -30.95 -14.72 4.92
N GLU A 60 -29.78 -14.32 4.40
CA GLU A 60 -29.56 -13.08 3.63
C GLU A 60 -30.47 -12.94 2.40
N PRO A 61 -30.63 -11.73 1.81
CA PRO A 61 -31.33 -11.54 0.54
C PRO A 61 -30.77 -12.45 -0.58
N ALA A 62 -29.45 -12.41 -0.80
CA ALA A 62 -28.76 -13.25 -1.79
C ALA A 62 -29.02 -14.75 -1.58
N CYS A 63 -29.17 -15.21 -0.33
CA CYS A 63 -29.48 -16.60 -0.01
C CYS A 63 -30.97 -16.95 -0.10
N LYS A 64 -31.86 -16.01 0.24
CA LYS A 64 -33.31 -16.13 0.04
C LYS A 64 -33.66 -16.20 -1.45
N GLU A 65 -32.98 -15.42 -2.30
CA GLU A 65 -33.08 -15.44 -3.77
C GLU A 65 -32.71 -16.81 -4.37
N LEU A 66 -31.80 -17.55 -3.71
CA LEU A 66 -31.27 -18.83 -4.19
C LEU A 66 -31.93 -20.05 -3.53
N LYS A 67 -32.90 -19.84 -2.63
CA LYS A 67 -33.49 -20.88 -1.77
C LYS A 67 -34.09 -22.08 -2.51
N ASP A 68 -34.73 -21.86 -3.65
CA ASP A 68 -35.31 -22.95 -4.47
C ASP A 68 -34.24 -23.80 -5.19
N LYS A 69 -32.96 -23.39 -5.14
CA LYS A 69 -31.79 -24.15 -5.61
C LYS A 69 -31.05 -24.87 -4.47
N MET A 70 -31.46 -24.68 -3.22
CA MET A 70 -30.78 -25.24 -2.03
C MET A 70 -31.45 -26.56 -1.56
N PRO A 71 -30.71 -27.45 -0.87
CA PRO A 71 -31.27 -28.72 -0.39
C PRO A 71 -32.35 -28.52 0.70
N PRO A 72 -33.37 -29.41 0.79
CA PRO A 72 -34.51 -29.21 1.68
C PRO A 72 -34.19 -29.46 3.16
N GLY A 73 -33.77 -28.41 3.86
CA GLY A 73 -33.54 -28.36 5.31
C GLY A 73 -32.71 -27.12 5.71
N LYS A 74 -32.58 -26.82 7.01
CA LYS A 74 -31.56 -25.86 7.47
C LYS A 74 -30.23 -26.59 7.68
N THR A 75 -29.15 -26.05 7.09
CA THR A 75 -27.77 -26.51 7.29
C THR A 75 -27.21 -25.98 8.61
N LYS A 76 -25.97 -26.37 8.96
CA LYS A 76 -25.19 -25.77 10.05
C LYS A 76 -23.97 -25.03 9.45
N PRO A 77 -23.61 -23.84 9.94
CA PRO A 77 -22.54 -23.05 9.33
C PRO A 77 -21.13 -23.64 9.55
N PHE A 78 -20.20 -23.35 8.65
CA PHE A 78 -18.80 -23.77 8.72
C PHE A 78 -17.89 -22.84 7.86
N PHE A 79 -17.34 -21.77 8.45
CA PHE A 79 -16.35 -20.83 7.85
C PHE A 79 -15.58 -20.04 8.94
N TYR A 80 -14.55 -19.25 8.59
CA TYR A 80 -13.83 -18.32 9.49
C TYR A 80 -13.77 -16.90 8.90
N LYS A 81 -12.77 -16.05 9.21
CA LYS A 81 -12.54 -14.74 8.55
C LYS A 81 -11.05 -14.36 8.51
N ARG A 82 -10.72 -13.41 7.63
CA ARG A 82 -9.35 -12.95 7.30
C ARG A 82 -8.50 -12.62 8.52
N ASP A 83 -7.23 -12.99 8.45
CA ASP A 83 -6.24 -12.79 9.50
C ASP A 83 -5.29 -11.60 9.20
N GLU A 84 -4.28 -11.43 10.06
CA GLU A 84 -3.32 -10.35 9.92
C GLU A 84 -2.29 -10.56 8.78
N PHE A 85 -2.34 -11.63 7.99
CA PHE A 85 -1.33 -11.94 6.97
C PHE A 85 -1.68 -11.50 5.55
N PHE A 86 -2.94 -11.11 5.31
CA PHE A 86 -3.55 -10.91 3.99
C PHE A 86 -2.93 -9.79 3.10
N THR A 87 -2.30 -8.74 3.65
CA THR A 87 -1.89 -7.52 2.91
C THR A 87 -0.59 -6.86 3.39
N LYS A 88 0.22 -7.55 4.20
CA LYS A 88 1.59 -7.13 4.50
C LYS A 88 2.36 -6.86 3.19
N PRO A 89 3.12 -5.75 3.03
CA PRO A 89 4.14 -5.61 2.01
C PRO A 89 5.04 -6.86 1.90
N MET A 90 4.72 -7.75 0.96
CA MET A 90 5.65 -8.79 0.51
C MET A 90 6.97 -8.12 0.23
N ARG A 91 8.04 -8.71 0.73
CA ARG A 91 9.40 -8.26 0.51
C ARG A 91 10.23 -9.53 0.43
N LEU A 92 11.00 -9.70 -0.65
CA LEU A 92 11.97 -10.80 -0.76
C LEU A 92 12.91 -10.70 0.45
N PRO A 93 13.66 -11.81 0.70
CA PRO A 93 16.40 -12.47 1.77
C PRO A 93 17.79 -11.92 1.30
N GLY A 94 18.35 -10.88 1.93
CA GLY A 94 19.69 -10.34 1.61
C GLY A 94 20.81 -11.40 1.51
N GLY A 95 21.08 -11.94 0.32
CA GLY A 95 21.87 -13.16 0.10
C GLY A 95 21.26 -14.14 -0.92
N ALA A 96 20.00 -13.95 -1.30
CA ALA A 96 19.30 -14.62 -2.40
C ALA A 96 18.59 -13.58 -3.27
N SER A 97 18.51 -13.85 -4.56
CA SER A 97 17.73 -13.07 -5.53
C SER A 97 16.39 -13.74 -5.84
N ALA A 98 15.57 -13.13 -6.69
CA ALA A 98 14.52 -13.85 -7.40
C ALA A 98 14.50 -13.55 -8.90
N LEU A 99 13.93 -14.50 -9.63
CA LEU A 99 13.55 -14.33 -11.02
C LEU A 99 12.01 -14.33 -11.11
N ILE A 100 11.45 -13.18 -11.48
CA ILE A 100 10.02 -12.99 -11.69
C ILE A 100 9.77 -12.96 -13.19
N ILE A 101 8.74 -13.66 -13.65
CA ILE A 101 8.47 -13.80 -15.07
C ILE A 101 6.97 -13.65 -15.27
N ASN A 102 6.56 -12.73 -16.14
CA ASN A 102 5.16 -12.35 -16.29
C ASN A 102 4.78 -12.12 -17.76
N GLY A 103 3.49 -12.22 -18.07
CA GLY A 103 2.93 -11.94 -19.39
C GLY A 103 2.22 -10.59 -19.42
N GLY A 104 2.49 -9.76 -20.43
CA GLY A 104 1.89 -8.43 -20.61
C GLY A 104 0.40 -8.43 -21.02
N LEU A 105 -0.19 -9.59 -21.29
CA LEU A 105 -1.61 -9.79 -21.65
C LEU A 105 -2.28 -10.86 -20.76
N ASP A 106 -1.92 -10.91 -19.46
CA ASP A 106 -2.65 -11.71 -18.48
C ASP A 106 -3.96 -11.02 -18.06
N PHE A 107 -5.06 -11.76 -18.02
CA PHE A 107 -6.38 -11.30 -17.54
C PHE A 107 -6.85 -12.05 -16.27
N GLN A 108 -6.04 -12.99 -15.76
CA GLN A 108 -6.31 -13.86 -14.61
C GLN A 108 -5.47 -13.47 -13.39
N THR A 109 -4.20 -13.14 -13.59
CA THR A 109 -3.42 -12.30 -12.67
C THR A 109 -2.78 -11.17 -13.49
N PRO A 110 -3.52 -10.08 -13.75
CA PRO A 110 -3.06 -8.98 -14.61
C PRO A 110 -1.62 -8.54 -14.32
N THR A 111 -0.92 -8.06 -15.35
CA THR A 111 0.54 -7.82 -15.35
C THR A 111 1.00 -7.01 -14.14
N GLU A 112 0.18 -6.05 -13.74
CA GLU A 112 0.33 -5.16 -12.58
C GLU A 112 0.45 -5.92 -11.25
N PHE A 113 -0.17 -7.10 -11.11
CA PHE A 113 -0.03 -7.96 -9.93
C PHE A 113 1.38 -8.56 -9.81
N GLY A 114 2.04 -8.83 -10.95
CA GLY A 114 3.41 -9.34 -11.01
C GLY A 114 4.45 -8.23 -10.96
N GLU A 115 4.14 -7.03 -11.46
CA GLU A 115 4.99 -5.84 -11.31
C GLU A 115 4.91 -5.28 -9.88
N LEU A 116 3.74 -5.32 -9.25
CA LEU A 116 3.55 -5.06 -7.82
C LEU A 116 4.21 -6.13 -6.95
N LEU A 117 4.43 -7.33 -7.47
CA LEU A 117 5.32 -8.29 -6.85
C LEU A 117 6.78 -7.87 -7.11
N TYR A 118 7.16 -7.46 -8.32
CA TYR A 118 8.53 -7.06 -8.63
C TYR A 118 9.03 -5.87 -7.81
N SER A 119 8.36 -4.72 -7.77
CA SER A 119 8.82 -3.56 -6.96
C SER A 119 8.87 -3.85 -5.44
N LYS A 120 8.08 -4.82 -4.99
CA LYS A 120 8.13 -5.37 -3.62
C LYS A 120 9.36 -6.26 -3.39
N LEU A 121 9.85 -6.92 -4.43
CA LEU A 121 10.87 -7.97 -4.41
C LEU A 121 12.24 -7.52 -4.98
N SER A 122 12.32 -6.50 -5.83
CA SER A 122 13.48 -6.05 -6.61
C SER A 122 14.59 -5.46 -5.77
N ASP A 123 14.22 -4.64 -4.80
CA ASP A 123 15.15 -3.86 -3.98
C ASP A 123 15.72 -4.70 -2.82
N SER A 124 15.50 -6.01 -2.85
CA SER A 124 15.85 -6.95 -1.81
C SER A 124 16.92 -7.92 -2.28
N GLY A 125 17.66 -8.51 -1.35
CA GLY A 125 18.36 -9.75 -1.65
C GLY A 125 19.72 -9.55 -2.29
N ASN A 126 19.91 -10.28 -3.38
CA ASN A 126 20.90 -10.01 -4.42
C ASN A 126 20.17 -9.44 -5.64
N GLY A 127 19.22 -8.52 -5.39
CA GLY A 127 18.25 -8.01 -6.35
C GLY A 127 17.16 -9.01 -6.75
N ALA A 128 16.22 -8.56 -7.57
CA ALA A 128 15.44 -9.47 -8.42
C ALA A 128 15.54 -9.04 -9.89
N LEU A 129 15.44 -10.01 -10.78
CA LEU A 129 15.26 -9.79 -12.21
C LEU A 129 13.79 -10.08 -12.56
N MET A 130 13.08 -9.10 -13.12
CA MET A 130 11.80 -9.35 -13.78
C MET A 130 12.00 -9.42 -15.29
N VAL A 131 11.40 -10.43 -15.92
CA VAL A 131 11.34 -10.57 -17.36
C VAL A 131 9.88 -10.63 -17.79
N THR A 132 9.37 -9.47 -18.20
CA THR A 132 8.06 -9.36 -18.85
C THR A 132 8.18 -9.85 -20.29
N PHE A 133 7.20 -10.65 -20.72
CA PHE A 133 6.96 -10.94 -22.12
C PHE A 133 5.76 -10.10 -22.54
N ASP A 134 6.00 -8.98 -23.25
CA ASP A 134 5.01 -7.91 -23.53
C ASP A 134 3.66 -8.40 -24.07
N TYR A 135 3.66 -9.53 -24.78
CA TYR A 135 2.48 -10.13 -25.42
C TYR A 135 2.18 -11.55 -24.91
N GLY A 136 2.76 -11.94 -23.77
CA GLY A 136 2.59 -13.22 -23.11
C GLY A 136 1.40 -13.28 -22.14
N ASN A 137 1.08 -14.48 -21.68
CA ASN A 137 -0.08 -14.80 -20.84
C ASN A 137 0.31 -15.34 -19.44
N HIS A 138 -0.70 -15.76 -18.67
CA HIS A 138 -0.59 -16.25 -17.29
C HIS A 138 0.48 -17.34 -17.08
N CYS A 139 1.13 -17.31 -15.91
CA CYS A 139 2.22 -18.23 -15.54
C CYS A 139 3.40 -18.26 -16.54
N ALA A 140 3.72 -17.09 -17.10
CA ALA A 140 4.91 -16.82 -17.90
C ALA A 140 4.96 -17.51 -19.28
N GLY A 141 3.86 -17.42 -20.03
CA GLY A 141 3.95 -17.25 -21.48
C GLY A 141 3.90 -18.52 -22.33
N GLU A 142 2.89 -18.56 -23.17
CA GLU A 142 3.14 -18.72 -24.60
C GLU A 142 3.57 -17.37 -25.21
N ALA A 143 4.24 -17.41 -26.35
CA ALA A 143 4.63 -16.21 -27.06
C ALA A 143 3.42 -15.49 -27.68
N VAL A 144 3.69 -14.28 -28.15
CA VAL A 144 3.34 -13.74 -29.48
C VAL A 144 2.78 -14.80 -30.46
N ALA A 145 1.51 -15.17 -30.26
CA ALA A 145 0.79 -16.29 -30.86
C ALA A 145 1.31 -17.73 -30.57
N ASP A 146 0.39 -18.57 -30.09
CA ASP A 146 0.36 -20.05 -30.08
C ASP A 146 1.55 -20.86 -29.52
N GLY A 147 1.31 -21.50 -28.39
CA GLY A 147 1.57 -22.94 -28.21
C GLY A 147 3.01 -23.42 -28.01
N GLN A 148 4.00 -22.54 -28.01
CA GLN A 148 5.42 -22.92 -27.99
C GLN A 148 6.14 -22.54 -26.70
N LEU A 149 6.83 -23.54 -26.14
CA LEU A 149 7.79 -23.39 -25.03
C LEU A 149 8.76 -22.25 -25.36
N THR A 150 8.71 -21.17 -24.57
CA THR A 150 9.45 -19.93 -24.77
C THR A 150 10.95 -20.15 -24.45
N PRO A 151 11.83 -20.34 -25.46
CA PRO A 151 13.19 -20.84 -25.17
C PRO A 151 14.04 -19.83 -24.40
N CYS A 152 13.72 -18.54 -24.55
CA CYS A 152 14.35 -17.46 -23.81
C CYS A 152 14.02 -17.52 -22.31
N ARG A 153 12.76 -17.75 -21.93
CA ARG A 153 12.34 -17.91 -20.52
C ARG A 153 13.13 -19.02 -19.84
N ASP A 154 13.10 -20.23 -20.39
CA ASP A 154 13.74 -21.38 -19.74
C ASP A 154 15.28 -21.25 -19.75
N SER A 155 15.86 -20.53 -20.72
CA SER A 155 17.27 -20.14 -20.73
C SER A 155 17.61 -19.12 -19.63
N ILE A 156 16.73 -18.16 -19.35
CA ILE A 156 16.90 -17.16 -18.27
C ILE A 156 16.82 -17.85 -16.90
N VAL A 157 15.84 -18.74 -16.68
CA VAL A 157 15.75 -19.59 -15.48
C VAL A 157 17.00 -20.47 -15.32
N SER A 158 17.51 -21.04 -16.40
CA SER A 158 18.70 -21.89 -16.37
C SER A 158 19.98 -21.11 -16.02
N GLN A 159 20.14 -19.89 -16.54
CA GLN A 159 21.26 -19.01 -16.20
C GLN A 159 21.21 -18.58 -14.73
N PHE A 160 20.04 -18.15 -14.24
CA PHE A 160 19.81 -17.78 -12.84
C PHE A 160 20.26 -18.87 -11.85
N VAL A 161 19.96 -20.15 -12.14
CA VAL A 161 20.38 -21.28 -11.28
C VAL A 161 21.86 -21.64 -11.47
N LEU A 162 22.41 -21.58 -12.68
CA LEU A 162 23.82 -21.93 -12.94
C LEU A 162 24.82 -20.90 -12.41
N ASN A 163 24.39 -19.64 -12.26
CA ASN A 163 25.19 -18.55 -11.70
C ASN A 163 24.92 -18.32 -10.19
N ASP A 164 24.32 -19.30 -9.49
CA ASP A 164 24.06 -19.25 -8.04
C ASP A 164 23.18 -18.05 -7.60
N GLY A 165 22.23 -17.65 -8.45
CA GLY A 165 21.34 -16.51 -8.24
C GLY A 165 21.89 -15.16 -8.71
N ASP A 166 23.10 -15.09 -9.26
CA ASP A 166 23.61 -13.86 -9.90
C ASP A 166 22.74 -13.51 -11.11
N ILE A 167 21.99 -12.40 -10.98
CA ILE A 167 21.07 -11.87 -11.99
C ILE A 167 21.79 -11.08 -13.09
N ASP A 168 22.97 -10.53 -12.81
CA ASP A 168 23.75 -9.71 -13.76
C ASP A 168 24.57 -10.59 -14.70
N ALA A 169 24.89 -11.81 -14.29
CA ALA A 169 25.49 -12.85 -15.13
C ALA A 169 24.50 -13.51 -16.12
N ILE A 170 23.25 -13.02 -16.23
CA ILE A 170 22.21 -13.55 -17.13
C ILE A 170 22.19 -12.75 -18.45
N SER A 171 22.43 -13.42 -19.58
CA SER A 171 22.21 -12.80 -20.89
C SER A 171 20.72 -12.79 -21.26
N LEU A 172 20.24 -11.60 -21.65
CA LEU A 172 18.92 -11.35 -22.22
C LEU A 172 18.93 -11.23 -23.75
N GLU A 173 20.04 -11.54 -24.44
CA GLU A 173 20.14 -11.44 -25.92
C GLU A 173 19.03 -12.23 -26.66
N CYS A 174 18.46 -13.27 -26.03
CA CYS A 174 17.35 -14.02 -26.59
C CYS A 174 16.04 -13.21 -26.72
N MET A 175 15.88 -12.10 -25.99
CA MET A 175 14.72 -11.21 -26.10
C MET A 175 14.69 -10.50 -27.46
N GLU A 176 15.84 -10.22 -28.08
CA GLU A 176 15.92 -9.64 -29.44
C GLU A 176 15.37 -10.58 -30.53
N SER A 177 15.16 -11.86 -30.20
CA SER A 177 14.59 -12.87 -31.11
C SER A 177 13.08 -13.08 -30.96
N LEU A 178 12.42 -12.36 -30.05
CA LEU A 178 10.96 -12.39 -29.90
C LEU A 178 10.28 -11.68 -31.09
N PRO A 179 9.15 -12.20 -31.62
CA PRO A 179 8.40 -11.50 -32.67
C PRO A 179 7.72 -10.24 -32.11
N PRO A 180 7.49 -9.18 -32.92
CA PRO A 180 6.69 -8.03 -32.52
C PRO A 180 5.19 -8.36 -32.48
N LEU A 181 4.39 -7.57 -31.74
CA LEU A 181 2.93 -7.72 -31.74
C LEU A 181 2.35 -7.44 -33.12
N SER A 182 1.91 -8.51 -33.78
CA SER A 182 1.16 -8.47 -35.02
C SER A 182 -0.28 -7.98 -34.77
N PHE A 183 -0.45 -6.67 -34.59
CA PHE A 183 -1.73 -6.00 -34.94
C PHE A 183 -1.97 -6.02 -36.45
N ASP A 184 -0.99 -6.45 -37.26
CA ASP A 184 -1.24 -6.98 -38.60
C ASP A 184 -2.27 -8.11 -38.46
N ILE A 185 -3.53 -7.79 -38.82
CA ILE A 185 -4.66 -8.70 -38.69
C ILE A 185 -4.53 -9.75 -39.79
N ASN A 186 -3.70 -10.75 -39.53
CA ASN A 186 -3.71 -12.00 -40.27
C ASN A 186 -5.16 -12.51 -40.25
N GLU A 187 -5.82 -12.48 -41.40
CA GLU A 187 -7.18 -12.99 -41.56
C GLU A 187 -7.18 -14.48 -41.19
N ALA A 188 -7.58 -14.79 -39.95
CA ALA A 188 -7.82 -16.16 -39.54
C ALA A 188 -8.88 -16.73 -40.50
N PRO A 189 -8.56 -17.75 -41.32
CA PRO A 189 -9.52 -18.30 -42.26
C PRO A 189 -10.74 -18.82 -41.50
N GLU A 190 -11.93 -18.69 -42.10
CA GLU A 190 -13.21 -19.05 -41.46
C GLU A 190 -13.18 -20.48 -40.88
N GLY A 191 -12.94 -20.63 -39.57
CA GLY A 191 -12.70 -21.95 -38.97
C GLY A 191 -12.54 -21.97 -37.45
N GLU A 192 -13.63 -22.37 -36.78
CA GLU A 192 -13.63 -23.19 -35.54
C GLU A 192 -12.82 -22.69 -34.32
N ALA A 193 -13.49 -21.94 -33.45
CA ALA A 193 -13.05 -21.73 -32.07
C ALA A 193 -13.34 -22.95 -31.17
N PRO A 194 -12.38 -23.40 -30.34
CA PRO A 194 -12.63 -24.23 -29.15
C PRO A 194 -12.55 -23.33 -27.89
N ALA A 195 -13.63 -23.03 -27.18
CA ALA A 195 -14.52 -23.90 -26.40
C ALA A 195 -14.11 -23.96 -24.92
N GLU A 196 -15.05 -23.59 -24.04
CA GLU A 196 -15.02 -23.92 -22.62
C GLU A 196 -15.00 -25.45 -22.47
N ASP A 197 -14.05 -26.03 -21.72
CA ASP A 197 -14.25 -27.40 -21.23
C ASP A 197 -13.63 -27.63 -19.84
N SER A 198 -14.39 -27.21 -18.83
CA SER A 198 -14.14 -27.50 -17.42
C SER A 198 -14.38 -28.99 -17.10
N ASN A 199 -13.57 -29.92 -17.63
CA ASN A 199 -13.52 -31.32 -17.19
C ASN A 199 -12.32 -32.10 -17.75
N PHE A 200 -11.35 -32.49 -16.91
CA PHE A 200 -10.49 -33.64 -17.23
C PHE A 200 -10.73 -34.80 -16.27
N THR A 201 -11.54 -35.77 -16.70
CA THR A 201 -11.91 -36.93 -15.86
C THR A 201 -10.73 -37.89 -15.74
N VAL A 202 -10.35 -38.23 -14.50
CA VAL A 202 -9.14 -39.02 -14.17
C VAL A 202 -9.27 -40.52 -14.52
N LYS A 203 -9.40 -40.84 -15.82
CA LYS A 203 -9.62 -42.18 -16.38
C LYS A 203 -8.31 -42.98 -16.57
N ASN A 204 -7.89 -43.60 -15.48
CA ASN A 204 -7.22 -44.91 -15.41
C ASN A 204 -6.17 -45.26 -16.50
N MET A 205 -4.91 -44.90 -16.28
CA MET A 205 -3.81 -45.80 -16.64
C MET A 205 -3.47 -46.71 -15.45
N LYS A 206 -3.09 -47.96 -15.75
CA LYS A 206 -2.88 -49.01 -14.74
C LYS A 206 -1.41 -49.05 -14.32
N VAL A 207 -1.12 -48.74 -13.07
CA VAL A 207 0.11 -49.22 -12.42
C VAL A 207 -0.07 -50.72 -12.14
N LEU A 208 0.90 -51.55 -12.55
CA LEU A 208 0.88 -52.99 -12.21
C LEU A 208 1.16 -53.14 -10.71
N GLY A 209 0.31 -53.90 -10.02
CA GLY A 209 0.47 -54.14 -8.60
C GLY A 209 1.63 -55.08 -8.28
N LEU A 210 2.47 -54.68 -7.34
CA LEU A 210 3.39 -55.54 -6.60
C LEU A 210 3.19 -55.26 -5.11
N ALA A 211 2.81 -56.29 -4.34
CA ALA A 211 2.42 -56.12 -2.95
C ALA A 211 3.65 -56.06 -2.03
N ALA A 212 3.83 -54.92 -1.35
CA ALA A 212 4.77 -54.81 -0.23
C ALA A 212 4.09 -55.33 1.05
N SER A 213 4.70 -56.33 1.69
CA SER A 213 4.22 -56.89 2.96
C SER A 213 4.62 -56.00 4.14
N LEU A 214 3.84 -56.04 5.23
CA LEU A 214 4.16 -55.32 6.48
C LEU A 214 5.54 -55.71 7.01
N LEU A 215 6.36 -54.70 7.30
CA LEU A 215 7.54 -54.82 8.15
C LEU A 215 7.68 -53.54 8.98
N LEU A 216 7.26 -53.59 10.24
CA LEU A 216 7.49 -52.52 11.20
C LEU A 216 8.98 -52.46 11.55
N VAL A 217 9.64 -51.39 11.13
CA VAL A 217 10.97 -51.02 11.62
C VAL A 217 10.81 -49.70 12.37
N THR A 218 11.05 -49.73 13.68
CA THR A 218 11.02 -48.54 14.54
C THR A 218 12.29 -47.72 14.30
N VAL A 219 12.24 -46.82 13.31
CA VAL A 219 13.25 -45.77 13.14
C VAL A 219 12.90 -44.62 14.09
N ALA A 220 13.78 -44.33 15.04
CA ALA A 220 13.66 -43.13 15.87
C ALA A 220 14.03 -41.91 15.01
N THR A 221 13.04 -41.15 14.56
CA THR A 221 13.24 -39.90 13.83
C THR A 221 13.68 -38.81 14.80
N SER A 222 14.99 -38.59 14.90
CA SER A 222 15.54 -37.39 15.51
C SER A 222 15.29 -36.19 14.59
N ASN A 223 14.13 -35.55 14.72
CA ASN A 223 13.93 -34.22 14.16
C ASN A 223 14.95 -33.28 14.79
N ALA A 224 15.81 -32.69 13.97
CA ALA A 224 16.75 -31.68 14.40
C ALA A 224 16.07 -30.31 14.35
N ASP A 225 15.14 -30.07 15.28
CA ASP A 225 14.56 -28.74 15.48
C ASP A 225 15.67 -27.76 15.88
N LYS A 226 16.09 -26.94 14.91
CA LYS A 226 16.83 -25.70 15.16
C LYS A 226 15.86 -24.52 15.21
N SER A 227 14.93 -24.56 16.15
CA SER A 227 14.37 -23.31 16.67
C SER A 227 15.53 -22.44 17.17
N SER A 228 15.50 -21.14 16.88
CA SER A 228 16.45 -20.17 17.45
C SER A 228 16.46 -20.31 18.98
N GLN A 229 17.62 -20.63 19.58
CA GLN A 229 17.73 -20.65 21.03
C GLN A 229 17.62 -19.22 21.56
N GLU A 230 16.88 -19.05 22.65
CA GLU A 230 16.67 -17.76 23.29
C GLU A 230 18.00 -17.05 23.58
N GLY A 231 18.11 -15.78 23.19
CA GLY A 231 19.32 -14.98 23.38
C GLY A 231 20.48 -15.30 22.43
N GLN A 232 20.30 -16.16 21.42
CA GLN A 232 21.32 -16.48 20.42
C GLN A 232 20.90 -16.02 19.02
N TRP A 233 21.88 -15.52 18.25
CA TRP A 233 21.73 -15.25 16.83
C TRP A 233 21.70 -16.57 16.04
N ALA A 234 20.75 -16.74 15.14
CA ALA A 234 20.60 -17.91 14.28
C ALA A 234 20.29 -17.49 12.83
N PRO A 235 20.83 -18.17 11.80
CA PRO A 235 20.50 -17.87 10.41
C PRO A 235 19.01 -18.04 10.13
N CYS A 236 18.41 -17.11 9.38
CA CYS A 236 16.99 -17.06 9.08
C CYS A 236 16.74 -16.52 7.67
N GLY A 237 15.69 -17.01 7.00
CA GLY A 237 15.08 -16.38 5.82
C GLY A 237 14.52 -14.98 6.12
N PHE A 238 14.07 -14.29 5.07
CA PHE A 238 13.25 -13.10 5.23
C PHE A 238 11.86 -13.46 5.79
N SER A 239 11.08 -12.46 6.20
CA SER A 239 9.72 -12.66 6.71
C SER A 239 8.67 -12.65 5.59
N THR A 240 7.90 -13.74 5.47
CA THR A 240 6.67 -13.74 4.66
C THR A 240 5.62 -12.73 5.17
N PRO A 241 4.57 -12.44 4.37
CA PRO A 241 3.34 -11.82 4.87
C PRO A 241 2.73 -12.56 6.08
N ALA A 242 2.99 -13.87 6.20
CA ALA A 242 2.59 -14.69 7.35
C ALA A 242 3.48 -14.54 8.61
N VAL A 243 4.46 -13.62 8.60
CA VAL A 243 5.58 -13.51 9.56
C VAL A 243 6.35 -14.81 9.79
N GLN A 244 6.16 -15.79 8.92
CA GLN A 244 6.95 -17.01 8.94
C GLN A 244 8.28 -16.71 8.24
N VAL A 245 9.36 -16.97 8.96
CA VAL A 245 10.73 -17.01 8.44
C VAL A 245 10.84 -18.18 7.47
N THR A 246 11.31 -17.93 6.24
CA THR A 246 11.51 -19.01 5.26
C THR A 246 12.78 -19.83 5.53
N ASN A 247 12.84 -21.05 5.00
CA ASN A 247 14.00 -21.95 5.05
C ASN A 247 14.84 -21.88 3.74
N GLU A 248 14.82 -20.73 3.08
CA GLU A 248 15.64 -20.45 1.89
C GLU A 248 17.10 -20.19 2.28
N THR A 249 17.98 -19.92 1.32
CA THR A 249 19.35 -19.42 1.57
C THR A 249 19.33 -18.30 2.60
N ALA A 250 20.04 -18.45 3.72
CA ALA A 250 19.81 -17.69 4.94
C ALA A 250 20.49 -16.29 4.95
N PRO A 251 19.75 -15.19 4.66
CA PRO A 251 20.25 -13.82 4.49
C PRO A 251 20.66 -13.06 5.74
N PHE A 252 20.01 -13.41 6.84
CA PHE A 252 19.95 -12.64 8.05
C PHE A 252 20.37 -13.56 9.19
N GLU A 253 20.88 -12.96 10.25
CA GLU A 253 20.82 -13.58 11.56
C GLU A 253 19.66 -12.98 12.34
N CYS A 254 18.81 -13.84 12.90
CA CYS A 254 17.69 -13.46 13.74
C CYS A 254 17.96 -13.82 15.20
N LEU A 255 17.44 -13.00 16.09
CA LEU A 255 17.51 -13.13 17.54
C LEU A 255 16.10 -12.96 18.10
N ASN A 256 15.60 -13.97 18.80
CA ASN A 256 14.54 -13.77 19.79
C ASN A 256 15.20 -13.74 21.18
N GLN A 257 14.88 -12.71 21.97
CA GLN A 257 15.31 -12.57 23.35
C GLN A 257 14.17 -12.11 24.23
N LYS A 258 14.16 -12.54 25.50
CA LYS A 258 13.30 -11.93 26.51
C LYS A 258 13.78 -10.53 26.88
N VAL A 259 12.81 -9.64 27.06
CA VAL A 259 12.97 -8.28 27.61
C VAL A 259 11.86 -8.03 28.63
N PRO A 260 12.04 -7.16 29.64
CA PRO A 260 10.98 -6.89 30.60
C PRO A 260 9.77 -6.20 29.93
N LEU A 261 8.57 -6.56 30.36
CA LEU A 261 7.34 -5.83 30.03
C LEU A 261 7.44 -4.39 30.51
N CYS A 262 7.98 -4.18 31.72
CA CYS A 262 8.19 -2.88 32.33
C CYS A 262 9.66 -2.61 32.64
N TYR A 263 10.22 -1.57 32.03
CA TYR A 263 11.51 -1.02 32.44
C TYR A 263 11.35 -0.08 33.64
N ASP A 264 12.39 0.00 34.47
CA ASP A 264 12.48 0.89 35.63
C ASP A 264 11.99 2.32 35.31
N GLY A 265 11.02 2.79 36.09
CA GLY A 265 10.45 4.14 35.97
C GLY A 265 9.35 4.31 34.91
N ILE A 266 9.06 3.30 34.08
CA ILE A 266 7.97 3.36 33.07
C ILE A 266 6.68 2.72 33.61
N CYS A 267 6.75 1.52 34.18
CA CYS A 267 5.61 0.81 34.73
C CYS A 267 6.02 -0.29 35.74
N GLU A 268 5.05 -1.04 36.29
CA GLU A 268 5.28 -2.05 37.34
C GLU A 268 4.71 -3.43 36.96
N SER A 269 5.56 -4.34 36.47
CA SER A 269 5.28 -5.78 36.32
C SER A 269 6.60 -6.56 36.32
N ASP A 270 6.60 -7.80 36.80
CA ASP A 270 7.74 -8.72 36.79
C ASP A 270 7.77 -9.64 35.55
N LYS A 271 6.82 -9.47 34.61
CA LYS A 271 6.75 -10.24 33.38
C LYS A 271 7.82 -9.86 32.36
N GLU A 272 8.21 -10.85 31.57
CA GLU A 272 9.03 -10.68 30.36
C GLU A 272 8.22 -11.00 29.10
N ILE A 273 8.57 -10.33 28.01
CA ILE A 273 7.94 -10.46 26.68
C ILE A 273 9.00 -10.88 25.65
N ASP A 274 8.56 -11.51 24.55
CA ASP A 274 9.44 -11.79 23.41
C ASP A 274 9.78 -10.50 22.64
N PHE A 275 11.05 -10.34 22.26
CA PHE A 275 11.53 -9.25 21.42
C PHE A 275 12.44 -9.78 20.32
N PHE A 276 12.04 -9.50 19.09
CA PHE A 276 12.63 -10.04 17.87
C PHE A 276 13.44 -9.00 17.11
N VAL A 277 14.67 -9.38 16.75
CA VAL A 277 15.62 -8.55 16.00
C VAL A 277 16.22 -9.38 14.87
N ARG A 278 16.44 -8.77 13.70
CA ARG A 278 17.19 -9.37 12.59
C ARG A 278 18.33 -8.45 12.14
N ARG A 279 19.42 -9.04 11.64
CA ARG A 279 20.58 -8.31 11.12
C ARG A 279 21.18 -8.91 9.86
N ARG A 280 21.82 -8.09 9.02
CA ARG A 280 22.90 -8.47 8.12
C ARG A 280 24.20 -7.91 8.68
N LEU A 281 25.26 -8.72 8.73
CA LEU A 281 26.59 -8.23 9.08
C LEU A 281 27.27 -7.63 7.84
N ALA A 282 28.22 -6.73 8.05
CA ALA A 282 29.13 -6.26 7.01
C ALA A 282 29.96 -7.43 6.45
N ALA A 283 30.11 -7.47 5.12
CA ALA A 283 31.00 -8.38 4.41
C ALA A 283 32.42 -7.79 4.21
N ASN A 284 32.52 -6.46 4.17
CA ASN A 284 33.75 -5.71 3.91
C ASN A 284 34.09 -4.76 5.08
N GLU A 285 35.34 -4.27 5.11
CA GLU A 285 35.74 -3.21 6.04
C GLU A 285 35.51 -1.81 5.43
N THR A 286 35.19 -0.84 6.26
CA THR A 286 35.09 0.59 5.88
C THR A 286 36.47 1.17 5.57
N THR A 287 36.53 2.18 4.70
CA THR A 287 37.81 2.78 4.23
C THR A 287 38.64 3.46 5.32
N ASP A 288 38.04 3.78 6.47
CA ASP A 288 38.69 4.33 7.67
C ASP A 288 38.86 3.30 8.81
N GLY A 289 38.35 2.08 8.64
CA GLY A 289 38.34 1.02 9.64
C GLY A 289 37.35 1.20 10.80
N ALA A 290 36.48 2.23 10.76
CA ALA A 290 35.47 2.43 11.79
C ALA A 290 34.22 1.57 11.51
N LYS A 291 33.88 0.66 12.43
CA LYS A 291 32.69 -0.19 12.34
C LYS A 291 31.42 0.66 12.39
N ARG A 292 30.56 0.53 11.38
CA ARG A 292 29.29 1.26 11.28
C ARG A 292 28.12 0.29 11.31
N ALA A 293 27.02 0.70 11.95
CA ALA A 293 25.77 -0.06 11.95
C ALA A 293 24.55 0.86 11.74
N VAL A 294 23.65 0.52 10.82
CA VAL A 294 22.37 1.21 10.62
C VAL A 294 21.24 0.38 11.19
N ILE A 295 20.44 0.97 12.08
CA ILE A 295 19.20 0.37 12.59
C ILE A 295 18.02 1.02 11.87
N LEU A 296 17.33 0.27 11.02
CA LEU A 296 16.10 0.72 10.39
C LEU A 296 14.93 0.54 11.37
N ILE A 297 14.12 1.58 11.50
CA ILE A 297 13.03 1.69 12.45
C ILE A 297 11.74 1.94 11.66
N GLN A 298 10.90 0.90 11.62
CA GLN A 298 9.66 0.91 10.84
C GLN A 298 8.60 1.88 11.39
N GLY A 299 7.79 2.39 10.47
CA GLY A 299 6.63 3.24 10.72
C GLY A 299 5.39 2.50 11.25
N GLY A 300 4.22 3.08 10.99
CA GLY A 300 2.95 2.65 11.58
C GLY A 300 2.38 3.73 12.51
N PRO A 301 2.34 3.56 13.84
CA PRO A 301 2.82 2.41 14.64
C PRO A 301 2.08 1.09 14.37
N GLY A 302 2.42 0.02 15.10
CA GLY A 302 1.75 -1.29 14.96
C GLY A 302 2.32 -2.19 13.85
N ALA A 303 2.95 -1.64 12.81
CA ALA A 303 3.51 -2.44 11.73
C ALA A 303 4.82 -3.16 12.13
N GLY A 304 4.90 -4.47 11.87
CA GLY A 304 6.16 -5.22 11.99
C GLY A 304 7.24 -4.71 11.03
N SER A 305 8.51 -4.99 11.31
CA SER A 305 9.68 -4.39 10.64
C SER A 305 10.17 -5.11 9.38
N TYR A 306 9.52 -6.20 8.98
CA TYR A 306 9.75 -6.90 7.70
C TYR A 306 9.76 -5.95 6.48
N ALA A 307 9.01 -4.84 6.53
CA ALA A 307 8.99 -3.83 5.48
C ALA A 307 10.37 -3.17 5.25
N MET A 308 11.31 -3.31 6.19
CA MET A 308 12.69 -2.81 6.09
C MET A 308 13.66 -3.81 5.45
N GLU A 309 13.30 -5.10 5.35
CA GLU A 309 14.22 -6.19 4.98
C GLU A 309 14.90 -6.01 3.60
N PRO A 310 14.26 -5.42 2.57
CA PRO A 310 14.91 -5.06 1.31
C PRO A 310 15.72 -3.79 1.39
N ILE A 311 15.23 -2.79 2.14
CA ILE A 311 15.96 -1.54 2.31
C ILE A 311 17.31 -1.82 3.00
N MET A 312 17.35 -2.78 3.93
CA MET A 312 18.58 -3.34 4.51
C MET A 312 19.50 -4.03 3.48
N ALA A 313 18.97 -4.52 2.36
CA ALA A 313 19.77 -5.14 1.29
C ALA A 313 20.28 -4.10 0.29
N SER A 314 19.38 -3.32 -0.33
CA SER A 314 19.70 -2.26 -1.28
C SER A 314 20.62 -1.19 -0.68
N LEU A 315 20.44 -0.78 0.58
CA LEU A 315 21.39 0.14 1.24
C LEU A 315 22.73 -0.53 1.57
N GLN A 316 22.76 -1.83 1.90
CA GLN A 316 24.04 -2.52 2.18
C GLN A 316 24.86 -2.71 0.91
N GLU A 317 24.20 -2.97 -0.23
CA GLU A 317 24.83 -2.98 -1.57
C GLU A 317 25.40 -1.60 -1.93
N LYS A 318 24.59 -0.53 -1.78
CA LYS A 318 24.99 0.88 -1.98
C LYS A 318 25.99 1.41 -0.94
N LEU A 319 26.51 0.56 -0.06
CA LEU A 319 27.54 0.82 0.95
C LEU A 319 28.72 -0.16 0.81
N ASP A 320 28.91 -0.75 -0.38
CA ASP A 320 29.96 -1.73 -0.70
C ASP A 320 30.01 -2.93 0.27
N GLY A 321 28.89 -3.29 0.90
CA GLY A 321 28.84 -4.32 1.94
C GLY A 321 29.59 -3.98 3.24
N ALA A 322 30.01 -2.73 3.45
CA ALA A 322 30.92 -2.33 4.53
C ALA A 322 30.24 -1.93 5.85
N VAL A 323 28.93 -2.14 5.97
CA VAL A 323 28.12 -1.63 7.09
C VAL A 323 27.15 -2.71 7.59
N ASP A 324 27.02 -2.84 8.92
CA ASP A 324 26.04 -3.71 9.58
C ASP A 324 24.63 -3.13 9.43
N PHE A 325 23.64 -3.96 9.14
CA PHE A 325 22.23 -3.56 9.05
C PHE A 325 21.40 -4.31 10.07
N TYR A 326 20.57 -3.59 10.82
CA TYR A 326 19.70 -4.12 11.86
C TYR A 326 18.26 -3.62 11.68
N THR A 327 17.28 -4.42 12.07
CA THR A 327 15.91 -3.94 12.36
C THR A 327 15.23 -4.85 13.38
N PHE A 328 14.15 -4.40 14.00
CA PHE A 328 13.46 -5.08 15.09
C PHE A 328 11.96 -4.88 14.98
N ASP A 329 11.18 -5.91 15.33
CA ASP A 329 9.74 -5.73 15.47
C ASP A 329 9.49 -4.97 16.79
N HIS A 330 8.73 -3.86 16.72
CA HIS A 330 8.36 -3.10 17.91
C HIS A 330 7.55 -4.01 18.86
N ARG A 331 7.77 -3.92 20.18
CA ARG A 331 6.96 -4.66 21.17
C ARG A 331 5.47 -4.42 20.91
N GLY A 332 4.69 -5.50 20.77
CA GLY A 332 3.30 -5.48 20.30
C GLY A 332 3.10 -5.77 18.81
N THR A 333 4.15 -5.99 18.02
CA THR A 333 4.10 -6.18 16.54
C THR A 333 4.90 -7.40 16.09
N GLY A 334 4.56 -7.95 14.92
CA GLY A 334 5.30 -9.04 14.27
C GLY A 334 5.63 -10.20 15.23
N LEU A 335 6.92 -10.48 15.41
CA LEU A 335 7.42 -11.53 16.30
C LEU A 335 7.75 -11.04 17.72
N SER A 336 7.58 -9.75 18.03
CA SER A 336 7.83 -9.15 19.34
C SER A 336 6.54 -9.04 20.17
N GLU A 337 6.11 -10.14 20.80
CA GLU A 337 4.91 -10.23 21.66
C GLU A 337 3.69 -9.52 21.04
N PHE A 338 3.19 -10.06 19.93
CA PHE A 338 2.11 -9.44 19.16
C PHE A 338 0.86 -9.15 20.02
N LEU A 339 0.40 -7.90 20.01
CA LEU A 339 -0.81 -7.50 20.72
C LEU A 339 -2.06 -7.96 19.95
N LYS A 340 -2.69 -9.01 20.48
CA LYS A 340 -3.96 -9.61 20.04
C LYS A 340 -4.82 -10.05 21.24
N CYS A 341 -6.09 -10.36 20.96
CA CYS A 341 -7.03 -10.96 21.90
C CYS A 341 -7.47 -12.34 21.37
N ASP A 342 -7.15 -13.41 22.09
CA ASP A 342 -7.43 -14.79 21.70
C ASP A 342 -8.92 -15.13 21.84
N GLY A 343 -9.69 -14.35 22.63
CA GLY A 343 -11.14 -14.50 22.76
C GLY A 343 -11.96 -13.96 21.58
N VAL A 344 -11.41 -13.03 20.78
CA VAL A 344 -12.17 -12.27 19.78
C VAL A 344 -12.08 -12.91 18.39
N ARG A 345 -12.98 -13.85 18.13
CA ARG A 345 -13.26 -14.32 16.76
C ARG A 345 -13.86 -13.20 15.92
N THR A 346 -13.04 -12.58 15.08
CA THR A 346 -13.51 -11.75 13.98
C THR A 346 -14.35 -12.62 13.03
N ASN A 347 -15.67 -12.43 12.99
CA ASN A 347 -16.59 -13.28 12.19
C ASN A 347 -17.37 -12.52 11.09
N SER A 348 -17.28 -11.19 11.06
CA SER A 348 -17.85 -10.33 10.00
C SER A 348 -16.94 -10.21 8.77
N GLU A 349 -17.10 -11.10 7.81
CA GLU A 349 -17.49 -10.73 6.43
C GLU A 349 -16.71 -9.53 5.76
N GLU A 350 -16.85 -8.29 6.24
CA GLU A 350 -16.41 -7.03 5.57
C GLU A 350 -15.01 -6.48 5.94
N GLY A 351 -14.13 -7.28 6.58
CA GLY A 351 -12.68 -6.98 6.57
C GLY A 351 -12.17 -5.72 7.29
N MET A 352 -12.87 -5.17 8.28
CA MET A 352 -12.36 -4.11 9.16
C MET A 352 -12.66 -4.35 10.66
N ALA A 353 -11.88 -3.65 11.50
CA ALA A 353 -12.09 -3.25 12.91
C ALA A 353 -12.91 -4.16 13.86
N LEU A 354 -12.42 -4.32 15.10
CA LEU A 354 -13.28 -4.75 16.22
C LEU A 354 -14.42 -3.73 16.41
N THR A 355 -15.66 -4.20 16.60
CA THR A 355 -16.74 -3.30 17.04
C THR A 355 -16.42 -2.76 18.43
N LEU A 356 -16.96 -1.60 18.82
CA LEU A 356 -16.59 -0.96 20.10
C LEU A 356 -16.81 -1.86 21.32
N ASN A 357 -17.81 -2.75 21.30
CA ASN A 357 -18.05 -3.72 22.38
C ASN A 357 -17.06 -4.90 22.39
N GLU A 358 -16.65 -5.38 21.21
CA GLU A 358 -15.58 -6.39 21.06
C GLU A 358 -14.22 -5.80 21.44
N LEU A 359 -13.97 -4.55 21.07
CA LEU A 359 -12.80 -3.79 21.48
C LEU A 359 -12.75 -3.64 22.99
N ALA A 360 -13.84 -3.22 23.64
CA ALA A 360 -13.92 -3.13 25.10
C ALA A 360 -13.61 -4.48 25.80
N GLY A 361 -14.17 -5.59 25.30
CA GLY A 361 -13.86 -6.93 25.82
C GLY A 361 -12.40 -7.36 25.57
N CYS A 362 -11.83 -6.94 24.44
CA CYS A 362 -10.41 -7.14 24.11
C CYS A 362 -9.49 -6.31 25.01
N LEU A 363 -9.86 -5.06 25.34
CA LEU A 363 -9.12 -4.24 26.30
C LEU A 363 -9.11 -4.89 27.69
N ASP A 364 -10.22 -5.45 28.14
CA ASP A 364 -10.28 -6.21 29.40
C ASP A 364 -9.39 -7.48 29.36
N GLU A 365 -9.28 -8.15 28.21
CA GLU A 365 -8.40 -9.32 28.00
C GLU A 365 -6.91 -8.94 28.08
N ILE A 366 -6.45 -7.92 27.32
CA ILE A 366 -5.04 -7.50 27.34
C ILE A 366 -4.63 -6.84 28.66
N ASN A 367 -5.52 -6.11 29.33
CA ASN A 367 -5.27 -5.64 30.69
C ASN A 367 -5.01 -6.81 31.65
N THR A 368 -5.80 -7.88 31.54
CA THR A 368 -5.60 -9.10 32.34
C THR A 368 -4.29 -9.82 31.97
N LYS A 369 -3.92 -9.84 30.68
CA LYS A 369 -2.67 -10.48 30.20
C LYS A 369 -1.42 -9.72 30.68
N TYR A 370 -1.44 -8.38 30.67
CA TYR A 370 -0.26 -7.52 30.91
C TYR A 370 -0.36 -6.65 32.19
N ASP A 371 -1.10 -7.09 33.21
CA ASP A 371 -1.21 -6.45 34.54
C ASP A 371 -1.69 -4.98 34.52
N GLY A 372 -2.48 -4.60 33.52
CA GLY A 372 -2.90 -3.23 33.28
C GLY A 372 -1.82 -2.30 32.69
N GLN A 373 -0.63 -2.82 32.41
CA GLN A 373 0.53 -2.01 32.05
C GLN A 373 0.60 -1.68 30.54
N ALA A 374 -0.36 -0.87 30.06
CA ALA A 374 -0.33 -0.32 28.71
C ALA A 374 0.98 0.47 28.41
N ALA A 375 1.56 1.11 29.44
CA ALA A 375 2.87 1.78 29.37
C ALA A 375 4.03 0.81 29.05
N GLY A 376 3.85 -0.49 29.31
CA GLY A 376 4.77 -1.53 28.88
C GLY A 376 4.96 -1.57 27.36
N PHE A 377 3.94 -1.16 26.59
CA PHE A 377 3.99 -1.08 25.11
C PHE A 377 4.29 0.34 24.59
N SER A 378 4.74 1.25 25.45
CA SER A 378 5.03 2.64 25.09
C SER A 378 6.25 2.81 24.17
N VAL A 379 6.34 3.99 23.55
CA VAL A 379 7.47 4.41 22.71
C VAL A 379 8.78 4.42 23.51
N THR A 380 8.73 4.79 24.79
CA THR A 380 9.91 4.74 25.68
C THR A 380 10.31 3.30 25.96
N SER A 381 9.37 2.40 26.22
CA SER A 381 9.67 0.97 26.42
C SER A 381 10.30 0.34 25.17
N ALA A 382 9.80 0.65 23.97
CA ALA A 382 10.43 0.24 22.71
C ALA A 382 11.83 0.86 22.51
N ALA A 383 12.01 2.14 22.85
CA ALA A 383 13.33 2.79 22.79
C ALA A 383 14.35 2.14 23.74
N ARG A 384 13.91 1.62 24.89
CA ARG A 384 14.76 0.86 25.82
C ARG A 384 15.17 -0.51 25.25
N ASP A 385 14.32 -1.18 24.47
CA ASP A 385 14.69 -2.42 23.78
C ASP A 385 15.84 -2.19 22.77
N VAL A 386 15.73 -1.14 21.96
CA VAL A 386 16.78 -0.75 21.00
C VAL A 386 18.07 -0.33 21.73
N GLN A 387 17.95 0.43 22.82
CA GLN A 387 19.08 0.77 23.68
C GLN A 387 19.77 -0.49 24.26
N HIS A 388 19.02 -1.52 24.63
CA HIS A 388 19.57 -2.80 25.07
C HIS A 388 20.37 -3.48 23.94
N ILE A 389 19.83 -3.54 22.71
CA ILE A 389 20.52 -4.11 21.54
C ILE A 389 21.82 -3.36 21.24
N ILE A 390 21.78 -2.01 21.22
CA ILE A 390 22.96 -1.18 20.96
C ILE A 390 24.05 -1.41 22.02
N ASN A 391 23.68 -1.43 23.31
CA ASN A 391 24.63 -1.64 24.41
C ASN A 391 25.21 -3.07 24.44
N LYS A 392 24.44 -4.07 24.01
CA LYS A 392 24.82 -5.50 24.07
C LYS A 392 25.62 -5.99 22.87
N TYR A 393 25.35 -5.47 21.68
CA TYR A 393 25.95 -5.96 20.43
C TYR A 393 26.73 -4.90 19.63
N LEU A 394 26.45 -3.61 19.82
CA LEU A 394 27.01 -2.52 19.00
C LEU A 394 27.92 -1.56 19.79
N SER A 395 28.49 -2.02 20.92
CA SER A 395 29.35 -1.22 21.81
C SER A 395 30.64 -0.68 21.17
N GLU A 396 31.14 -1.33 20.11
CA GLU A 396 32.30 -0.88 19.32
C GLU A 396 31.91 -0.14 18.02
N HIS A 397 30.62 0.11 17.76
CA HIS A 397 30.14 0.63 16.49
C HIS A 397 29.74 2.10 16.57
N HIS A 398 29.89 2.80 15.45
CA HIS A 398 29.21 4.05 15.16
C HIS A 398 27.82 3.72 14.62
N VAL A 399 26.78 4.07 15.39
CA VAL A 399 25.40 3.67 15.12
C VAL A 399 24.62 4.80 14.44
N PHE A 400 23.84 4.43 13.43
CA PHE A 400 22.93 5.31 12.71
C PHE A 400 21.50 4.80 12.91
N LEU A 401 20.60 5.66 13.37
CA LEU A 401 19.18 5.30 13.58
C LEU A 401 18.36 5.86 12.43
N TYR A 402 17.76 5.00 11.61
CA TYR A 402 16.98 5.40 10.44
C TYR A 402 15.50 5.12 10.66
N GLY A 403 14.76 6.14 11.08
CA GLY A 403 13.31 6.11 11.22
C GLY A 403 12.56 6.44 9.94
N TYR A 404 11.50 5.67 9.66
CA TYR A 404 10.53 5.91 8.59
C TYR A 404 9.15 6.22 9.20
N SER A 405 8.47 7.29 8.77
CA SER A 405 7.11 7.62 9.24
C SER A 405 7.09 7.72 10.79
N TYR A 406 6.16 7.07 11.49
CA TYR A 406 6.18 6.92 12.96
C TYR A 406 7.55 6.47 13.54
N GLY A 407 8.35 5.70 12.80
CA GLY A 407 9.70 5.32 13.21
C GLY A 407 10.60 6.52 13.48
N THR A 408 10.32 7.69 12.87
CA THR A 408 10.97 8.96 13.19
C THR A 408 10.58 9.49 14.58
N TYR A 409 9.37 9.24 15.08
CA TYR A 409 8.95 9.56 16.44
C TYR A 409 9.63 8.67 17.47
N LEU A 410 9.75 7.37 17.19
CA LEU A 410 10.57 6.46 18.00
C LEU A 410 12.06 6.84 17.94
N THR A 411 12.56 7.32 16.79
CA THR A 411 13.93 7.86 16.66
C THR A 411 14.12 9.14 17.47
N GLN A 412 13.11 10.01 17.58
CA GLN A 412 13.12 11.17 18.48
C GLN A 412 13.22 10.73 19.96
N ARG A 413 12.45 9.71 20.37
CA ARG A 413 12.54 9.12 21.72
C ARG A 413 13.91 8.49 22.00
N LEU A 414 14.54 7.86 21.00
CA LEU A 414 15.91 7.31 21.09
C LEU A 414 16.99 8.39 21.18
N LEU A 415 16.84 9.50 20.46
CA LEU A 415 17.71 10.69 20.59
C LEU A 415 17.68 11.22 22.02
N GLN A 416 16.50 11.30 22.63
CA GLN A 416 16.33 11.72 24.02
C GLN A 416 16.93 10.73 25.06
N LEU A 417 17.29 9.50 24.68
CA LEU A 417 18.03 8.55 25.53
C LEU A 417 19.56 8.76 25.51
N GLU A 418 20.07 9.69 24.70
CA GLU A 418 21.49 10.12 24.67
C GLU A 418 22.50 8.96 24.54
N ILE A 419 22.18 7.98 23.69
CA ILE A 419 22.94 6.72 23.52
C ILE A 419 24.34 7.02 22.93
N PRO A 420 25.46 6.80 23.67
CA PRO A 420 26.79 7.29 23.28
C PRO A 420 27.36 6.75 21.95
N GLN A 421 26.88 5.60 21.50
CA GLN A 421 27.28 4.95 20.25
C GLN A 421 26.67 5.62 19.00
N VAL A 422 25.60 6.40 19.14
CA VAL A 422 24.86 6.95 18.00
C VAL A 422 25.56 8.19 17.43
N LYS A 423 25.87 8.16 16.13
CA LYS A 423 26.49 9.25 15.36
C LYS A 423 25.50 10.02 14.49
N GLY A 424 24.52 9.32 13.93
CA GLY A 424 23.55 9.92 13.02
C GLY A 424 22.12 9.50 13.33
N TYR A 425 21.21 10.47 13.24
CA TYR A 425 19.77 10.24 13.28
C TYR A 425 19.19 10.60 11.90
N ILE A 426 18.68 9.61 11.18
CA ILE A 426 18.03 9.77 9.88
C ILE A 426 16.52 9.70 10.12
N PHE A 427 15.80 10.75 9.73
CA PHE A 427 14.36 10.85 9.86
C PHE A 427 13.72 11.04 8.48
N ASP A 428 12.89 10.11 8.03
CA ASP A 428 12.35 10.09 6.66
C ASP A 428 10.82 9.97 6.68
N GLY A 429 10.15 10.88 5.98
CA GLY A 429 8.71 11.11 6.12
C GLY A 429 8.39 11.54 7.56
N VAL A 430 8.99 12.63 8.02
CA VAL A 430 9.09 12.98 9.45
C VAL A 430 7.74 13.17 10.16
N ASP A 431 7.51 12.31 11.13
CA ASP A 431 6.46 12.37 12.14
C ASP A 431 6.96 13.10 13.40
N ALA A 432 6.99 14.44 13.34
CA ALA A 432 7.54 15.29 14.40
C ALA A 432 6.64 15.41 15.63
N ARG A 433 7.23 15.79 16.77
CA ARG A 433 6.48 16.21 17.98
C ARG A 433 6.35 17.73 18.06
N SER A 434 5.11 18.22 18.21
CA SER A 434 4.78 19.59 18.62
C SER A 434 4.96 19.81 20.13
N ASP A 435 5.43 21.00 20.49
CA ASP A 435 5.44 21.60 21.83
C ASP A 435 4.32 22.66 21.97
N GLU A 436 3.93 23.00 23.20
CA GLU A 436 3.04 24.14 23.44
C GLU A 436 3.72 25.44 22.99
N GLY A 437 3.16 26.06 21.94
CA GLY A 437 3.68 27.30 21.35
C GLY A 437 4.49 27.14 20.06
N ASP A 438 4.63 25.92 19.52
CA ASP A 438 5.04 25.73 18.12
C ASP A 438 3.97 26.31 17.15
N GLU A 439 4.39 26.60 15.90
CA GLU A 439 3.50 27.20 14.89
C GLU A 439 2.52 26.21 14.25
N ILE A 440 2.69 24.90 14.47
CA ILE A 440 1.85 23.83 13.93
C ILE A 440 1.51 22.77 14.99
N GLU A 441 0.33 22.18 14.89
CA GLU A 441 -0.04 20.97 15.64
C GLU A 441 0.24 19.72 14.79
N THR A 442 0.86 18.72 15.40
CA THR A 442 1.29 17.45 14.78
C THR A 442 0.47 16.24 15.25
N ALA A 443 -0.51 16.45 16.14
CA ALA A 443 -1.38 15.39 16.62
C ALA A 443 -2.23 14.77 15.50
N ASN A 444 -2.37 13.43 15.48
CA ASN A 444 -3.20 12.70 14.52
C ASN A 444 -4.67 13.19 14.51
N SER A 445 -5.16 13.72 15.63
CA SER A 445 -6.51 14.30 15.74
C SER A 445 -6.70 15.62 14.96
N HIS A 446 -5.60 16.28 14.59
CA HIS A 446 -5.54 17.51 13.78
C HIS A 446 -4.93 17.27 12.38
N TRP A 447 -4.68 16.00 12.01
CA TRP A 447 -4.00 15.63 10.76
C TRP A 447 -4.64 16.23 9.49
N ASN A 448 -5.98 16.34 9.46
CA ASN A 448 -6.72 17.00 8.37
C ASN A 448 -6.30 18.47 8.15
N GLU A 449 -5.92 19.21 9.20
CA GLU A 449 -5.41 20.57 9.06
C GLU A 449 -3.95 20.59 8.59
N ALA A 450 -3.12 19.66 9.07
CA ALA A 450 -1.72 19.55 8.64
C ALA A 450 -1.61 19.28 7.13
N ILE A 451 -2.45 18.40 6.58
CA ILE A 451 -2.44 18.11 5.13
C ILE A 451 -3.00 19.25 4.26
N HIS A 452 -3.46 20.38 4.83
CA HIS A 452 -3.78 21.58 4.04
C HIS A 452 -2.57 22.08 3.24
N ALA A 453 -1.35 21.95 3.79
CA ALA A 453 -0.13 22.43 3.13
C ALA A 453 0.22 21.64 1.84
N PRO A 454 0.38 20.29 1.86
CA PRO A 454 0.55 19.50 0.64
C PRO A 454 -0.67 19.57 -0.28
N SER A 455 -1.90 19.69 0.25
CA SER A 455 -3.12 19.93 -0.54
C SER A 455 -3.02 21.20 -1.37
N LYS A 456 -2.56 22.30 -0.75
CA LYS A 456 -2.35 23.59 -1.42
C LYS A 456 -1.22 23.49 -2.43
N ARG A 457 -0.06 22.96 -2.04
CA ARG A 457 1.12 22.80 -2.90
C ARG A 457 0.80 22.00 -4.17
N LEU A 458 0.03 20.91 -4.06
CA LEU A 458 -0.44 20.12 -5.20
C LEU A 458 -1.34 20.93 -6.16
N LEU A 459 -2.29 21.70 -5.62
CA LEU A 459 -3.22 22.51 -6.41
C LEU A 459 -2.52 23.71 -7.07
N GLU A 460 -1.53 24.31 -6.41
CA GLU A 460 -0.68 25.36 -6.97
C GLU A 460 0.20 24.83 -8.11
N TYR A 461 0.81 23.64 -7.95
CA TYR A 461 1.52 22.97 -9.05
C TYR A 461 0.60 22.65 -10.24
N CYS A 462 -0.62 22.13 -9.99
CA CYS A 462 -1.59 21.89 -11.06
C CYS A 462 -1.96 23.22 -11.75
N ALA A 463 -2.28 24.28 -11.01
CA ALA A 463 -2.65 25.56 -11.59
C ALA A 463 -1.53 26.26 -12.37
N ALA A 464 -0.26 25.90 -12.13
CA ALA A 464 0.89 26.38 -12.88
C ALA A 464 1.19 25.58 -14.16
N ASP A 465 0.69 24.34 -14.27
CA ASP A 465 1.05 23.39 -15.33
C ASP A 465 0.00 23.28 -16.45
N ALA A 466 0.48 23.08 -17.69
CA ALA A 466 -0.38 23.03 -18.87
C ALA A 466 -1.21 21.73 -18.98
N SER A 467 -0.72 20.62 -18.43
CA SER A 467 -1.38 19.30 -18.45
C SER A 467 -2.50 19.17 -17.41
N CYS A 468 -2.52 20.03 -16.38
CA CYS A 468 -3.50 19.99 -15.30
C CYS A 468 -4.95 19.94 -15.84
N PRO A 469 -5.77 18.95 -15.46
CA PRO A 469 -7.12 18.79 -16.02
C PRO A 469 -8.07 19.90 -15.54
N LEU A 470 -7.85 20.44 -14.34
CA LEU A 470 -8.61 21.55 -13.76
C LEU A 470 -8.26 22.90 -14.41
N LYS A 471 -9.23 23.80 -14.49
CA LYS A 471 -9.10 25.15 -15.07
C LYS A 471 -9.40 26.21 -14.03
N PHE A 472 -8.36 26.61 -13.30
CA PHE A 472 -8.39 27.67 -12.29
C PHE A 472 -8.31 29.07 -12.90
N LYS A 473 -8.63 30.11 -12.12
CA LYS A 473 -8.46 31.52 -12.52
C LYS A 473 -7.00 31.98 -12.39
N SER A 474 -6.30 31.44 -11.41
CA SER A 474 -4.95 31.81 -10.97
C SER A 474 -4.39 30.73 -10.04
N VAL A 475 -3.06 30.67 -9.89
CA VAL A 475 -2.39 29.75 -8.95
C VAL A 475 -2.84 30.02 -7.52
N GLU A 476 -2.88 31.30 -7.16
CA GLU A 476 -3.22 31.81 -5.84
C GLU A 476 -4.68 31.58 -5.42
N THR A 477 -5.55 31.16 -6.35
CA THR A 477 -6.97 30.87 -6.08
C THR A 477 -7.31 29.38 -6.13
N ALA A 478 -6.39 28.50 -6.56
CA ALA A 478 -6.69 27.11 -6.87
C ALA A 478 -7.33 26.34 -5.70
N TYR A 479 -6.80 26.51 -4.49
CA TYR A 479 -7.32 25.89 -3.26
C TYR A 479 -8.77 26.29 -2.95
N GLU A 480 -9.05 27.61 -2.92
CA GLU A 480 -10.40 28.14 -2.65
C GLU A 480 -11.40 27.81 -3.76
N GLU A 481 -10.95 27.66 -5.01
CA GLU A 481 -11.82 27.26 -6.12
C GLU A 481 -12.27 25.79 -6.00
N VAL A 482 -11.42 24.88 -5.48
CA VAL A 482 -11.86 23.51 -5.14
C VAL A 482 -12.84 23.53 -3.96
N LEU A 483 -12.63 24.38 -2.96
CA LEU A 483 -13.57 24.54 -1.84
C LEU A 483 -14.92 25.16 -2.26
N ASP A 484 -14.95 26.07 -3.24
CA ASP A 484 -16.19 26.57 -3.86
C ASP A 484 -16.89 25.48 -4.68
N MET A 485 -16.14 24.67 -5.44
CA MET A 485 -16.70 23.54 -6.18
C MET A 485 -17.48 22.58 -5.28
N TYR A 486 -16.92 22.17 -4.13
CA TYR A 486 -17.64 21.35 -3.14
C TYR A 486 -18.95 22.01 -2.66
N LYS A 487 -18.88 23.29 -2.24
CA LYS A 487 -20.03 24.05 -1.72
C LYS A 487 -21.15 24.20 -2.77
N ARG A 488 -20.78 24.36 -4.04
CA ARG A 488 -21.73 24.46 -5.16
C ARG A 488 -22.29 23.12 -5.57
N MET A 489 -21.50 22.04 -5.49
CA MET A 489 -21.89 20.70 -5.89
C MET A 489 -23.16 20.23 -5.16
N ASP A 490 -23.16 20.30 -3.82
CA ASP A 490 -24.29 19.89 -2.98
C ASP A 490 -25.56 20.74 -3.21
N VAL A 491 -25.40 21.98 -3.69
CA VAL A 491 -26.52 22.92 -3.96
C VAL A 491 -27.07 22.79 -5.39
N GLU A 492 -26.21 22.43 -6.35
CA GLU A 492 -26.55 22.35 -7.78
C GLU A 492 -26.95 20.93 -8.23
N VAL A 493 -26.51 19.85 -7.55
CA VAL A 493 -26.69 18.44 -8.00
C VAL A 493 -28.14 18.05 -8.33
N GLU A 494 -29.12 18.40 -7.48
CA GLU A 494 -30.55 18.12 -7.69
C GLU A 494 -31.14 18.76 -8.96
N LYS A 495 -30.49 19.80 -9.49
CA LYS A 495 -30.98 20.60 -10.63
C LYS A 495 -30.09 20.51 -11.86
N ASN A 496 -28.89 19.93 -11.71
CA ASN A 496 -27.87 19.84 -12.74
C ASN A 496 -27.69 18.37 -13.13
N GLU A 497 -28.33 17.96 -14.22
CA GLU A 497 -28.32 16.58 -14.73
C GLU A 497 -26.90 16.06 -15.02
N CYS A 498 -25.96 16.96 -15.37
CA CYS A 498 -24.54 16.63 -15.54
C CYS A 498 -23.91 16.21 -14.20
N LEU A 499 -24.01 17.06 -13.17
CA LEU A 499 -23.54 16.74 -11.82
C LEU A 499 -24.21 15.48 -11.28
N ARG A 500 -25.53 15.38 -11.41
CA ARG A 500 -26.25 14.19 -10.94
C ARG A 500 -25.77 12.92 -11.62
N LYS A 501 -25.40 12.95 -12.91
CA LYS A 501 -24.82 11.78 -13.58
C LYS A 501 -23.41 11.48 -13.05
N VAL A 502 -22.51 12.47 -13.07
CA VAL A 502 -21.10 12.35 -12.65
C VAL A 502 -20.98 11.83 -11.21
N LEU A 503 -21.87 12.29 -10.33
CA LEU A 503 -21.90 11.93 -8.91
C LEU A 503 -22.77 10.71 -8.58
N THR A 504 -23.54 10.16 -9.54
CA THR A 504 -24.22 8.88 -9.30
C THR A 504 -23.17 7.78 -9.34
N ASN A 505 -22.93 7.12 -8.20
CA ASN A 505 -22.18 5.87 -8.11
C ASN A 505 -22.81 4.86 -9.06
N GLU A 506 -22.11 4.51 -10.15
CA GLU A 506 -22.68 3.62 -11.16
C GLU A 506 -23.02 2.24 -10.59
N LYS A 507 -22.32 1.75 -9.55
CA LYS A 507 -22.62 0.48 -8.86
C LYS A 507 -23.85 0.54 -7.94
N THR A 508 -23.98 1.54 -7.06
CA THR A 508 -25.08 1.57 -6.06
C THR A 508 -26.29 2.41 -6.46
N GLY A 509 -26.14 3.35 -7.39
CA GLY A 509 -27.16 4.37 -7.70
C GLY A 509 -27.25 5.50 -6.67
N GLU A 510 -26.40 5.48 -5.63
CA GLU A 510 -26.24 6.58 -4.68
C GLU A 510 -25.67 7.82 -5.37
N VAL A 511 -26.14 9.02 -4.99
CA VAL A 511 -25.56 10.29 -5.46
C VAL A 511 -24.60 10.82 -4.40
N PHE A 512 -23.31 10.82 -4.71
CA PHE A 512 -22.26 11.30 -3.82
C PHE A 512 -22.39 12.80 -3.52
N ASN A 513 -22.19 13.15 -2.24
CA ASN A 513 -22.10 14.54 -1.77
C ASN A 513 -20.63 14.97 -1.56
N SER A 514 -20.39 16.24 -1.26
CA SER A 514 -19.03 16.79 -1.09
C SER A 514 -18.20 16.08 -0.02
N THR A 515 -18.83 15.60 1.05
CA THR A 515 -18.21 14.79 2.11
C THR A 515 -17.65 13.47 1.54
N THR A 516 -18.46 12.73 0.77
CA THR A 516 -18.06 11.45 0.17
C THR A 516 -16.95 11.65 -0.87
N VAL A 517 -17.09 12.63 -1.75
CA VAL A 517 -16.11 12.91 -2.82
C VAL A 517 -14.76 13.33 -2.22
N ARG A 518 -14.76 14.21 -1.20
CA ARG A 518 -13.55 14.65 -0.49
C ARG A 518 -12.81 13.49 0.16
N ASN A 519 -13.52 12.62 0.88
CA ASN A 519 -12.94 11.47 1.55
C ASN A 519 -12.36 10.42 0.56
N GLY A 520 -13.00 10.24 -0.60
CA GLY A 520 -12.46 9.39 -1.67
C GLY A 520 -11.21 9.98 -2.33
N LEU A 521 -11.21 11.29 -2.63
CA LEU A 521 -10.04 11.99 -3.16
C LEU A 521 -8.84 11.98 -2.20
N ALA A 522 -9.09 12.00 -0.89
CA ALA A 522 -8.06 11.83 0.14
C ALA A 522 -7.37 10.45 0.11
N GLY A 523 -8.05 9.42 -0.41
CA GLY A 523 -7.42 8.14 -0.76
C GLY A 523 -6.45 8.31 -1.93
N LEU A 524 -6.92 8.91 -3.02
CA LEU A 524 -6.17 9.08 -4.27
C LEU A 524 -4.92 9.97 -4.10
N MET A 525 -5.00 11.12 -3.41
CA MET A 525 -3.87 12.06 -3.33
C MET A 525 -2.66 11.55 -2.53
N ARG A 526 -2.88 10.60 -1.61
CA ARG A 526 -1.81 9.94 -0.86
C ARG A 526 -0.92 9.05 -1.74
N SER A 527 -1.45 8.52 -2.84
CA SER A 527 -0.68 7.75 -3.83
C SER A 527 -0.21 8.63 -4.97
N SER A 528 1.09 8.58 -5.26
CA SER A 528 1.77 9.27 -6.36
C SER A 528 1.08 9.03 -7.71
N SER A 529 0.84 7.77 -8.06
CA SER A 529 0.23 7.37 -9.35
C SER A 529 -1.27 7.73 -9.47
N GLN A 530 -1.96 7.95 -8.36
CA GLN A 530 -3.42 8.20 -8.34
C GLN A 530 -3.80 9.69 -8.30
N ARG A 531 -2.84 10.60 -8.11
CA ARG A 531 -3.06 12.06 -8.09
C ARG A 531 -3.72 12.57 -9.37
N ALA A 532 -3.27 12.12 -10.54
CA ALA A 532 -3.85 12.52 -11.83
C ALA A 532 -5.33 12.11 -11.94
N VAL A 533 -5.67 10.88 -11.54
CA VAL A 533 -7.05 10.36 -11.51
C VAL A 533 -7.94 11.19 -10.58
N GLY A 534 -7.44 11.55 -9.39
CA GLY A 534 -8.16 12.42 -8.46
C GLY A 534 -8.36 13.85 -8.97
N LEU A 535 -7.37 14.42 -9.67
CA LEU A 535 -7.48 15.76 -10.26
C LEU A 535 -8.43 15.76 -11.48
N SER A 536 -8.43 14.70 -12.27
CA SER A 536 -9.42 14.48 -13.35
C SER A 536 -10.84 14.34 -12.80
N THR A 537 -11.00 13.60 -11.69
CA THR A 537 -12.28 13.44 -10.99
C THR A 537 -12.88 14.79 -10.55
N LEU A 538 -12.06 15.72 -10.07
CA LEU A 538 -12.48 17.09 -9.81
C LEU A 538 -12.79 17.88 -11.08
N ALA A 539 -12.08 17.63 -12.19
CA ALA A 539 -12.29 18.33 -13.46
C ALA A 539 -13.65 17.97 -14.10
N ASP A 540 -14.13 16.73 -13.99
CA ASP A 540 -15.48 16.34 -14.41
C ASP A 540 -16.57 17.10 -13.64
N VAL A 541 -16.42 17.23 -12.32
CA VAL A 541 -17.30 18.04 -11.46
C VAL A 541 -17.22 19.52 -11.87
N GLN A 542 -16.01 20.05 -12.14
CA GLN A 542 -15.80 21.42 -12.59
C GLN A 542 -16.49 21.70 -13.94
N ALA A 543 -16.40 20.79 -14.90
CA ALA A 543 -17.03 20.91 -16.21
C ALA A 543 -18.56 21.07 -16.07
N CYS A 544 -19.21 20.18 -15.30
CA CYS A 544 -20.65 20.27 -15.03
C CYS A 544 -21.06 21.55 -14.29
N LEU A 545 -20.20 22.08 -13.40
CA LEU A 545 -20.41 23.35 -12.69
C LEU A 545 -20.21 24.60 -13.57
N LEU A 546 -19.41 24.52 -14.63
CA LEU A 546 -19.19 25.61 -15.59
C LEU A 546 -20.26 25.66 -16.68
N THR A 547 -20.82 24.52 -17.10
CA THR A 547 -21.86 24.44 -18.13
C THR A 547 -23.25 24.89 -17.64
N ARG A 548 -23.41 26.18 -17.34
CA ARG A 548 -24.71 26.77 -16.96
C ARG A 548 -25.71 26.80 -18.13
N GLY A 549 -26.46 25.71 -18.27
CA GLY A 549 -27.80 25.70 -18.87
C GLY A 549 -27.88 25.64 -20.40
N LEU A 550 -27.43 24.55 -21.01
CA LEU A 550 -27.75 24.23 -22.41
C LEU A 550 -28.54 22.92 -22.55
N SER A 551 -29.86 23.04 -22.68
CA SER A 551 -30.65 21.97 -23.30
C SER A 551 -30.20 21.75 -24.74
N ARG A 552 -29.88 20.51 -25.10
CA ARG A 552 -29.70 20.02 -26.48
C ARG A 552 -28.79 20.90 -27.38
N ARG A 553 -27.47 20.73 -27.23
CA ARG A 553 -26.61 20.70 -28.42
C ARG A 553 -26.25 19.25 -28.76
N LYS A 554 -26.36 18.92 -30.05
CA LYS A 554 -25.55 17.85 -30.64
C LYS A 554 -24.23 18.50 -31.02
N ASP A 555 -23.23 18.38 -30.17
CA ASP A 555 -21.84 18.60 -30.61
C ASP A 555 -21.21 17.25 -30.98
N HIS A 556 -20.39 17.27 -32.02
CA HIS A 556 -19.76 16.07 -32.58
C HIS A 556 -18.33 15.96 -32.05
N GLY A 557 -18.20 15.44 -30.82
CA GLY A 557 -16.95 15.13 -30.14
C GLY A 557 -17.26 14.37 -28.85
N GLN A 558 -16.61 13.23 -28.61
CA GLN A 558 -17.05 12.26 -27.59
C GLN A 558 -16.40 12.48 -26.22
N HIS A 559 -17.03 13.32 -25.40
CA HIS A 559 -16.97 13.14 -23.94
C HIS A 559 -18.40 13.04 -23.41
N HIS A 560 -18.84 11.81 -23.17
CA HIS A 560 -20.00 11.56 -22.30
C HIS A 560 -19.50 11.58 -20.85
N PRO A 561 -20.16 12.29 -19.91
CA PRO A 561 -19.73 12.28 -18.52
C PRO A 561 -19.80 10.85 -17.97
N VAL A 562 -18.71 10.36 -17.39
CA VAL A 562 -18.64 9.04 -16.74
C VAL A 562 -19.01 9.21 -15.25
N SER A 563 -19.46 8.15 -14.58
CA SER A 563 -19.52 8.15 -13.10
C SER A 563 -18.10 8.31 -12.53
N ILE A 564 -17.93 9.11 -11.48
CA ILE A 564 -16.62 9.21 -10.82
C ILE A 564 -16.26 7.89 -10.14
N GLY A 565 -15.11 7.34 -10.52
CA GLY A 565 -14.44 6.27 -9.79
C GLY A 565 -13.68 6.85 -8.61
N LEU A 566 -14.29 6.92 -7.43
CA LEU A 566 -13.53 7.04 -6.20
C LEU A 566 -12.76 5.72 -6.04
N GLY A 567 -11.43 5.78 -6.17
CA GLY A 567 -10.59 4.58 -6.13
C GLY A 567 -10.72 3.83 -4.81
N GLU A 568 -10.52 2.52 -4.85
CA GLU A 568 -10.47 1.69 -3.65
C GLU A 568 -9.34 2.21 -2.76
N PHE A 569 -9.60 2.33 -1.46
CA PHE A 569 -8.55 2.68 -0.50
C PHE A 569 -7.47 1.60 -0.58
N PRO A 570 -6.17 1.96 -0.49
CA PRO A 570 -5.13 0.95 -0.37
C PRO A 570 -5.50 0.04 0.79
N GLU A 571 -5.40 -1.27 0.57
CA GLU A 571 -5.72 -2.25 1.60
C GLU A 571 -4.90 -1.94 2.88
N PRO A 572 -5.37 -2.36 4.08
CA PRO A 572 -4.59 -2.18 5.31
C PRO A 572 -3.15 -2.72 5.16
N VAL A 573 -2.25 -2.40 6.07
CA VAL A 573 -1.04 -3.23 6.24
C VAL A 573 -1.39 -4.28 7.27
N THR A 574 -1.74 -5.52 6.86
CA THR A 574 -2.50 -6.39 7.78
C THR A 574 -1.76 -6.79 9.07
N ASN A 575 -0.43 -6.97 9.07
CA ASN A 575 0.33 -7.14 10.32
C ASN A 575 0.69 -5.77 10.92
N MET A 576 -0.27 -4.86 10.91
CA MET A 576 -0.33 -3.73 11.81
C MET A 576 -1.15 -4.19 13.02
N SER A 577 -0.52 -4.28 14.19
CA SER A 577 -1.29 -4.42 15.42
C SER A 577 -2.09 -3.14 15.63
N GLU A 578 -3.36 -3.18 15.23
CA GLU A 578 -4.36 -2.13 15.48
C GLU A 578 -4.45 -1.76 16.96
N LEU A 579 -4.20 -2.73 17.85
CA LEU A 579 -4.15 -2.53 19.30
C LEU A 579 -2.92 -1.72 19.72
N LEU A 580 -1.73 -2.03 19.21
CA LEU A 580 -0.55 -1.21 19.46
C LEU A 580 -0.67 0.18 18.82
N TYR A 581 -1.14 0.25 17.56
CA TYR A 581 -1.33 1.52 16.86
C TYR A 581 -2.21 2.45 17.69
N SER A 582 -3.37 1.94 18.12
CA SER A 582 -4.30 2.66 18.99
C SER A 582 -3.67 3.03 20.34
N ALA A 583 -3.04 2.09 21.04
CA ALA A 583 -2.42 2.35 22.34
C ALA A 583 -1.32 3.43 22.29
N VAL A 584 -0.50 3.43 21.23
CA VAL A 584 0.56 4.44 21.03
C VAL A 584 -0.01 5.77 20.55
N VAL A 585 -0.85 5.78 19.51
CA VAL A 585 -1.40 7.03 18.95
C VAL A 585 -2.27 7.75 19.98
N PHE A 586 -3.15 7.05 20.71
CA PHE A 586 -4.02 7.72 21.69
C PHE A 586 -3.28 8.23 22.92
N SER A 587 -2.18 7.57 23.32
CA SER A 587 -1.35 8.00 24.45
C SER A 587 -0.41 9.15 24.09
N GLU A 588 0.30 9.05 22.97
CA GLU A 588 1.37 9.99 22.59
C GLU A 588 0.86 11.06 21.62
N ARG A 589 0.09 10.70 20.58
CA ARG A 589 -0.12 11.54 19.38
C ARG A 589 -1.55 12.01 19.13
N TRP A 590 -2.49 11.69 20.00
CA TRP A 590 -3.79 12.32 20.04
C TRP A 590 -3.71 13.59 20.89
N ALA A 591 -4.36 14.68 20.47
CA ALA A 591 -4.40 15.89 21.28
C ALA A 591 -5.13 15.62 22.61
N GLN A 592 -4.67 16.26 23.68
CA GLN A 592 -5.22 16.16 25.03
C GLN A 592 -5.26 17.60 25.59
N PRO A 593 -6.43 18.28 25.57
CA PRO A 593 -7.74 17.76 25.23
C PRO A 593 -7.92 17.37 23.75
N ALA A 594 -8.77 16.37 23.52
CA ALA A 594 -9.17 15.89 22.21
C ALA A 594 -10.19 16.86 21.55
N PRO A 595 -10.09 17.10 20.23
CA PRO A 595 -10.99 17.99 19.52
C PRO A 595 -12.41 17.41 19.42
N THR A 596 -13.40 18.26 19.68
CA THR A 596 -14.82 17.93 19.58
C THR A 596 -15.24 17.60 18.16
N LYS A 597 -16.42 17.01 17.99
CA LYS A 597 -17.06 16.70 16.71
C LYS A 597 -17.23 17.94 15.83
N GLN A 598 -17.45 19.11 16.43
CA GLN A 598 -17.51 20.38 15.70
C GLN A 598 -16.13 20.79 15.15
N GLU A 599 -15.06 20.61 15.93
CA GLU A 599 -13.69 20.91 15.52
C GLU A 599 -13.20 19.91 14.47
N ARG A 600 -13.35 18.60 14.72
CA ARG A 600 -13.01 17.54 13.76
C ARG A 600 -13.78 17.67 12.44
N LEU A 601 -15.05 18.08 12.47
CA LEU A 601 -15.83 18.39 11.26
C LEU A 601 -15.32 19.65 10.54
N LYS A 602 -14.89 20.69 11.27
CA LYS A 602 -14.23 21.86 10.68
C LYS A 602 -12.93 21.48 9.98
N PHE A 603 -12.05 20.72 10.65
CA PHE A 603 -10.79 20.24 10.08
C PHE A 603 -11.03 19.46 8.78
N PHE A 604 -12.07 18.63 8.75
CA PHE A 604 -12.49 17.92 7.55
C PHE A 604 -13.03 18.86 6.44
N LEU A 605 -13.89 19.83 6.78
CA LEU A 605 -14.58 20.70 5.80
C LEU A 605 -13.70 21.82 5.23
N ASP A 606 -12.58 22.16 5.86
CA ASP A 606 -11.64 23.18 5.38
C ASP A 606 -10.56 22.65 4.43
N GLY A 607 -10.28 21.33 4.43
CA GLY A 607 -9.23 20.71 3.60
C GLY A 607 -9.77 19.97 2.38
N PRO A 608 -9.32 20.26 1.14
CA PRO A 608 -9.95 19.73 -0.07
C PRO A 608 -9.74 18.21 -0.27
N PHE A 609 -8.82 17.60 0.49
CA PHE A 609 -8.45 16.19 0.44
C PHE A 609 -8.43 15.55 1.84
N SER A 610 -9.35 15.93 2.72
CA SER A 610 -9.47 15.44 4.11
C SER A 610 -10.19 14.09 4.24
N MET A 611 -9.89 13.34 5.31
CA MET A 611 -10.52 12.05 5.65
C MET A 611 -11.40 12.13 6.91
N TYR A 612 -12.41 11.27 7.03
CA TYR A 612 -13.16 11.12 8.27
C TYR A 612 -12.26 10.72 9.45
N SER A 613 -12.60 11.19 10.66
CA SER A 613 -11.86 10.91 11.91
C SER A 613 -12.77 10.50 13.08
N GLU A 614 -13.98 10.01 12.79
CA GLU A 614 -15.00 9.66 13.80
C GLU A 614 -14.74 8.28 14.42
N VAL A 615 -14.25 7.31 13.64
CA VAL A 615 -13.94 5.95 14.14
C VAL A 615 -12.76 6.01 15.11
N GLU A 616 -11.78 6.85 14.79
CA GLU A 616 -10.57 7.12 15.57
C GLU A 616 -10.92 7.83 16.87
N ALA A 617 -11.83 8.82 16.83
CA ALA A 617 -12.32 9.49 18.03
C ALA A 617 -13.13 8.55 18.94
N LEU A 618 -13.99 7.69 18.37
CA LEU A 618 -14.71 6.67 19.14
C LEU A 618 -13.75 5.66 19.78
N ARG A 619 -12.76 5.18 19.02
CA ARG A 619 -11.68 4.31 19.54
C ARG A 619 -10.86 5.01 20.62
N TYR A 620 -10.52 6.30 20.49
CA TYR A 620 -9.84 7.08 21.53
C TYR A 620 -10.62 7.03 22.86
N CYS A 621 -11.93 7.30 22.81
CA CYS A 621 -12.77 7.29 24.00
C CYS A 621 -12.85 5.90 24.65
N VAL A 622 -12.86 4.82 23.86
CA VAL A 622 -12.77 3.44 24.39
C VAL A 622 -11.38 3.16 24.98
N PHE A 623 -10.28 3.44 24.27
CA PHE A 623 -8.94 3.17 24.77
C PHE A 623 -8.59 3.94 26.06
N THR A 624 -9.07 5.19 26.17
CA THR A 624 -8.76 6.08 27.30
C THR A 624 -9.77 6.03 28.45
N GLY A 625 -11.05 5.76 28.17
CA GLY A 625 -12.15 5.98 29.12
C GLY A 625 -12.33 7.45 29.53
N SER A 626 -11.89 8.39 28.68
CA SER A 626 -11.84 9.81 29.02
C SER A 626 -13.23 10.45 29.18
N ASP A 627 -13.36 11.37 30.15
CA ASP A 627 -14.56 12.18 30.38
C ASP A 627 -14.47 13.57 29.73
N GLU A 628 -13.55 13.77 28.78
CA GLU A 628 -13.45 15.00 27.98
C GLU A 628 -14.74 15.29 27.18
N ALA A 629 -14.91 16.55 26.77
CA ALA A 629 -16.08 17.00 26.00
C ALA A 629 -16.27 16.18 24.70
N ALA A 630 -15.17 15.84 24.02
CA ALA A 630 -15.16 15.03 22.80
C ALA A 630 -15.61 13.57 23.01
N CYS A 631 -15.58 13.05 24.24
CA CYS A 631 -16.11 11.72 24.57
C CYS A 631 -17.53 11.79 25.14
N LYS A 632 -17.85 12.81 25.95
CA LYS A 632 -19.21 13.06 26.47
C LYS A 632 -20.23 13.35 25.37
N GLU A 633 -19.84 13.93 24.25
CA GLU A 633 -20.73 14.11 23.08
C GLU A 633 -21.03 12.80 22.32
N MET A 634 -20.36 11.69 22.66
CA MET A 634 -20.50 10.37 22.04
C MET A 634 -20.93 9.27 23.02
N GLU A 635 -21.22 9.61 24.29
CA GLU A 635 -21.52 8.64 25.37
C GLU A 635 -22.62 7.63 25.00
N ASP A 636 -23.67 8.07 24.29
CA ASP A 636 -24.80 7.24 23.80
C ASP A 636 -24.40 6.09 22.85
N VAL A 637 -23.20 6.12 22.27
CA VAL A 637 -22.69 5.08 21.34
C VAL A 637 -21.43 4.37 21.84
N LEU A 638 -20.94 4.69 23.04
CA LEU A 638 -19.79 4.05 23.66
C LEU A 638 -20.16 2.71 24.33
N PRO A 639 -19.22 1.75 24.45
CA PRO A 639 -19.49 0.40 24.93
C PRO A 639 -19.74 0.36 26.45
N THR A 640 -20.98 0.05 26.86
CA THR A 640 -21.36 -0.04 28.28
C THR A 640 -20.82 -1.30 28.99
N ASN A 641 -20.10 -2.18 28.28
CA ASN A 641 -19.51 -3.41 28.83
C ASN A 641 -18.04 -3.27 29.23
N GLN A 642 -17.40 -2.12 28.98
CA GLN A 642 -15.99 -1.91 29.28
C GLN A 642 -15.74 -1.86 30.80
N THR A 643 -14.72 -2.57 31.29
CA THR A 643 -14.32 -2.49 32.70
C THR A 643 -12.92 -1.90 32.92
N GLN A 644 -12.03 -1.96 31.91
CA GLN A 644 -10.67 -1.45 31.96
C GLN A 644 -10.30 -0.69 30.67
N THR A 645 -9.38 0.26 30.78
CA THR A 645 -8.84 1.08 29.68
C THR A 645 -7.42 0.60 29.35
N PHE A 646 -6.90 0.83 28.14
CA PHE A 646 -5.55 0.39 27.74
C PHE A 646 -4.75 1.56 27.16
N PHE A 647 -4.58 2.57 27.99
CA PHE A 647 -3.96 3.86 27.68
C PHE A 647 -2.88 4.16 28.72
N TYR A 648 -1.80 4.81 28.29
CA TYR A 648 -0.75 5.27 29.19
C TYR A 648 -0.57 6.78 29.14
N LYS A 649 -0.09 7.34 30.24
CA LYS A 649 0.23 8.77 30.31
C LYS A 649 1.57 9.03 29.64
N ARG A 650 1.65 10.15 28.92
CA ARG A 650 2.91 10.76 28.47
C ARG A 650 3.88 10.88 29.64
N ASP A 651 5.11 10.43 29.43
CA ASP A 651 6.18 10.40 30.44
C ASP A 651 7.07 11.66 30.38
N GLU A 652 8.18 11.66 31.13
CA GLU A 652 9.13 12.79 31.14
C GLU A 652 9.79 13.07 29.78
N PHE A 653 9.81 12.08 28.88
CA PHE A 653 10.39 12.26 27.55
C PHE A 653 9.45 13.00 26.60
N PHE A 654 8.14 13.00 26.84
CA PHE A 654 7.21 13.77 26.01
C PHE A 654 7.50 15.28 26.04
N THR A 655 7.93 15.83 27.18
CA THR A 655 8.26 17.27 27.33
C THR A 655 9.76 17.56 27.35
N LYS A 656 10.62 16.53 27.26
CA LYS A 656 12.07 16.72 27.19
C LYS A 656 12.46 17.42 25.86
N PRO A 657 13.22 18.54 25.88
CA PRO A 657 13.65 19.21 24.67
C PRO A 657 14.41 18.31 23.71
N MET A 658 14.10 18.42 22.42
CA MET A 658 14.83 17.75 21.35
C MET A 658 16.16 18.47 21.09
N ARG A 659 17.29 17.82 21.37
CA ARG A 659 18.66 18.31 21.04
C ARG A 659 19.57 17.14 20.72
N LEU A 660 20.36 17.27 19.65
CA LEU A 660 21.36 16.28 19.26
C LEU A 660 22.49 16.18 20.32
N PRO A 661 22.91 14.96 20.70
CA PRO A 661 24.11 14.75 21.51
C PRO A 661 25.38 15.34 20.86
N ALA A 662 26.35 15.72 21.69
CA ALA A 662 27.62 16.24 21.20
C ALA A 662 28.39 15.18 20.39
N GLY A 663 28.77 15.52 19.15
CA GLY A 663 29.39 14.56 18.23
C GLY A 663 28.41 13.71 17.42
N ALA A 664 27.12 14.02 17.44
CA ALA A 664 26.09 13.40 16.60
C ALA A 664 25.35 14.43 15.73
N SER A 665 24.85 14.03 14.57
CA SER A 665 24.16 14.86 13.58
C SER A 665 22.80 14.29 13.18
N ALA A 666 22.01 15.06 12.43
CA ALA A 666 20.76 14.61 11.84
C ALA A 666 20.70 14.77 10.31
N LEU A 667 20.02 13.81 9.66
CA LEU A 667 19.57 13.88 8.27
C LEU A 667 18.04 13.83 8.29
N ILE A 668 17.38 14.84 7.74
CA ILE A 668 15.92 14.97 7.70
C ILE A 668 15.46 14.92 6.25
N ILE A 669 14.52 14.04 5.95
CA ILE A 669 14.02 13.77 4.59
C ILE A 669 12.49 13.81 4.60
N ASN A 670 11.89 14.58 3.68
CA ASN A 670 10.44 14.59 3.46
C ASN A 670 10.11 14.69 1.96
N GLY A 671 8.93 14.17 1.59
CA GLY A 671 8.29 14.56 0.34
C GLY A 671 7.57 15.91 0.50
N GLY A 672 7.75 16.82 -0.47
CA GLY A 672 6.97 18.07 -0.53
C GLY A 672 5.48 17.81 -0.74
N LEU A 673 5.14 16.68 -1.35
CA LEU A 673 3.78 16.14 -1.49
C LEU A 673 3.58 14.90 -0.59
N ASP A 674 4.20 14.86 0.59
CA ASP A 674 3.87 13.87 1.61
C ASP A 674 2.52 14.23 2.26
N PHE A 675 1.47 13.46 1.93
CA PHE A 675 0.13 13.60 2.49
C PHE A 675 -0.07 12.79 3.79
N GLN A 676 0.95 12.09 4.31
CA GLN A 676 0.86 11.34 5.56
C GLN A 676 1.63 12.06 6.68
N THR A 677 2.85 12.51 6.39
CA THR A 677 3.69 13.34 7.27
C THR A 677 4.24 14.54 6.49
N PRO A 678 3.48 15.65 6.43
CA PRO A 678 3.81 16.83 5.62
C PRO A 678 5.22 17.37 5.88
N THR A 679 5.88 17.94 4.86
CA THR A 679 7.27 18.45 4.97
C THR A 679 7.44 19.51 6.06
N GLU A 680 6.36 20.19 6.43
CA GLU A 680 6.25 21.16 7.53
C GLU A 680 6.57 20.51 8.90
N PHE A 681 6.32 19.21 9.08
CA PHE A 681 6.75 18.44 10.26
C PHE A 681 8.28 18.24 10.24
N GLY A 682 8.87 18.01 9.07
CA GLY A 682 10.32 17.97 8.89
C GLY A 682 10.98 19.32 9.19
N GLU A 683 10.39 20.42 8.72
CA GLU A 683 10.84 21.79 9.00
C GLU A 683 10.79 22.10 10.50
N LEU A 684 9.73 21.68 11.19
CA LEU A 684 9.63 21.77 12.65
C LEU A 684 10.75 21.00 13.34
N LEU A 685 10.98 19.72 13.01
CA LEU A 685 12.05 18.93 13.62
C LEU A 685 13.44 19.51 13.31
N TYR A 686 13.66 20.00 12.09
CA TYR A 686 14.89 20.67 11.69
C TYR A 686 15.14 21.94 12.51
N SER A 687 14.11 22.76 12.77
CA SER A 687 14.21 23.94 13.62
C SER A 687 14.62 23.61 15.06
N LYS A 688 14.16 22.47 15.60
CA LYS A 688 14.50 21.99 16.95
C LYS A 688 15.91 21.39 17.05
N LEU A 689 16.43 20.78 15.98
CA LEU A 689 17.71 20.04 16.02
C LEU A 689 18.92 20.81 15.44
N SER A 690 18.73 21.71 14.48
CA SER A 690 19.82 22.30 13.67
C SER A 690 20.84 23.14 14.46
N ASP A 691 20.52 23.63 15.66
CA ASP A 691 21.43 24.39 16.53
C ASP A 691 22.28 23.50 17.48
N SER A 692 22.18 22.18 17.36
CA SER A 692 22.67 21.22 18.35
C SER A 692 23.54 20.10 17.76
N GLY A 693 24.31 19.42 18.61
CA GLY A 693 25.25 18.37 18.19
C GLY A 693 26.27 18.87 17.17
N ASN A 694 26.39 18.15 16.05
CA ASN A 694 27.16 18.53 14.85
C ASN A 694 26.27 19.22 13.79
N GLY A 695 25.03 19.59 14.14
CA GLY A 695 24.04 20.17 13.23
C GLY A 695 23.14 19.13 12.54
N ALA A 696 22.22 19.66 11.73
CA ALA A 696 21.29 18.87 10.93
C ALA A 696 21.35 19.29 9.45
N LEU A 697 21.03 18.36 8.55
CA LEU A 697 20.76 18.61 7.14
C LEU A 697 19.32 18.21 6.84
N MET A 698 18.57 19.08 6.14
CA MET A 698 17.23 18.77 5.65
C MET A 698 17.22 18.70 4.12
N VAL A 699 16.53 17.71 3.57
CA VAL A 699 16.35 17.47 2.13
C VAL A 699 14.87 17.25 1.86
N THR A 700 14.24 18.18 1.15
CA THR A 700 12.87 18.01 0.66
C THR A 700 12.89 17.57 -0.80
N PHE A 701 12.14 16.51 -1.10
CA PHE A 701 11.87 16.08 -2.48
C PHE A 701 10.54 16.70 -2.91
N ASP A 702 10.57 17.83 -3.63
CA ASP A 702 9.40 18.70 -3.89
C ASP A 702 8.11 17.99 -4.35
N TYR A 703 8.25 16.94 -5.18
CA TYR A 703 7.14 16.13 -5.69
C TYR A 703 6.98 14.77 -4.98
N GLY A 704 7.91 14.44 -4.08
CA GLY A 704 8.00 13.19 -3.35
C GLY A 704 6.72 12.86 -2.58
N ASN A 705 6.37 11.58 -2.56
CA ASN A 705 5.32 11.01 -1.72
C ASN A 705 5.86 10.75 -0.29
N HIS A 706 5.24 9.81 0.44
CA HIS A 706 5.62 9.49 1.81
C HIS A 706 7.00 8.82 1.95
N CYS A 707 7.78 9.24 2.94
CA CYS A 707 9.18 8.80 3.13
C CYS A 707 10.06 8.99 1.87
N ALA A 708 9.81 10.10 1.15
CA ALA A 708 10.44 10.46 -0.13
C ALA A 708 10.45 9.33 -1.19
N GLY A 709 9.54 8.35 -1.04
CA GLY A 709 9.53 7.07 -1.73
C GLY A 709 8.88 7.10 -3.11
N GLU A 710 9.19 8.15 -3.89
CA GLU A 710 9.00 8.33 -5.34
C GLU A 710 9.06 9.84 -5.60
N ALA A 711 10.25 10.35 -5.91
CA ALA A 711 10.32 11.62 -6.62
C ALA A 711 10.05 11.33 -8.11
N VAL A 712 8.82 11.67 -8.54
CA VAL A 712 8.28 11.54 -9.91
C VAL A 712 7.67 10.16 -10.21
N ALA A 713 6.99 10.07 -11.36
CA ALA A 713 6.14 8.97 -11.80
C ALA A 713 6.84 7.60 -11.87
N ASP A 714 6.01 6.56 -12.02
CA ASP A 714 6.37 5.17 -12.34
C ASP A 714 6.99 4.32 -11.20
N GLY A 715 6.74 4.70 -9.94
CA GLY A 715 6.76 3.74 -8.82
C GLY A 715 8.14 3.31 -8.31
N GLN A 716 9.21 4.01 -8.70
CA GLN A 716 10.60 3.59 -8.44
C GLN A 716 11.21 4.23 -7.18
N PRO A 717 12.07 3.52 -6.43
CA PRO A 717 12.83 4.09 -5.32
C PRO A 717 13.75 5.20 -5.79
N THR A 718 13.61 6.40 -5.23
CA THR A 718 14.42 7.58 -5.58
C THR A 718 15.92 7.34 -5.35
N PRO A 719 16.78 7.13 -6.39
CA PRO A 719 18.17 6.70 -6.17
C PRO A 719 19.01 7.77 -5.46
N CYS A 720 18.60 9.03 -5.61
CA CYS A 720 19.20 10.17 -4.92
C CYS A 720 19.02 10.13 -3.39
N ARG A 721 17.85 9.69 -2.89
CA ARG A 721 17.60 9.54 -1.44
C ARG A 721 18.59 8.56 -0.82
N ASP A 722 18.70 7.38 -1.41
CA ASP A 722 19.59 6.33 -0.93
C ASP A 722 21.07 6.74 -1.06
N SER A 723 21.43 7.46 -2.12
CA SER A 723 22.79 8.04 -2.27
C SER A 723 23.11 9.07 -1.19
N ILE A 724 22.16 9.93 -0.82
CA ILE A 724 22.28 10.93 0.25
C ILE A 724 22.45 10.22 1.62
N VAL A 725 21.66 9.18 1.89
CA VAL A 725 21.79 8.34 3.08
C VAL A 725 23.15 7.62 3.12
N SER A 726 23.57 6.98 2.03
CA SER A 726 24.84 6.26 1.98
C SER A 726 26.03 7.20 2.22
N GLN A 727 26.03 8.40 1.61
CA GLN A 727 27.04 9.42 1.89
C GLN A 727 27.05 9.85 3.36
N PHE A 728 25.89 10.08 3.98
CA PHE A 728 25.79 10.46 5.38
C PHE A 728 26.34 9.38 6.33
N VAL A 729 26.09 8.10 6.05
CA VAL A 729 26.62 6.97 6.84
C VAL A 729 28.12 6.79 6.62
N LEU A 730 28.60 6.81 5.37
CA LEU A 730 30.04 6.67 5.07
C LEU A 730 30.87 7.82 5.63
N ASN A 731 30.38 9.06 5.57
CA ASN A 731 31.07 10.24 6.10
C ASN A 731 30.93 10.39 7.64
N ASP A 732 30.57 9.32 8.35
CA ASP A 732 30.40 9.27 9.81
C ASP A 732 29.44 10.33 10.39
N GLY A 733 28.41 10.69 9.62
CA GLY A 733 27.46 11.74 9.96
C GLY A 733 27.90 13.16 9.61
N ASP A 734 29.02 13.37 8.91
CA ASP A 734 29.39 14.71 8.42
C ASP A 734 28.42 15.19 7.31
N ILE A 735 27.48 16.03 7.71
CA ILE A 735 26.53 16.72 6.83
C ILE A 735 27.22 17.62 5.79
N GLY A 736 28.46 18.05 6.01
CA GLY A 736 29.26 18.80 5.05
C GLY A 736 29.83 17.95 3.92
N GLY A 737 29.89 16.62 4.09
CA GLY A 737 30.34 15.67 3.07
C GLY A 737 29.23 15.13 2.16
N VAL A 738 27.96 15.48 2.41
CA VAL A 738 26.81 14.96 1.67
C VAL A 738 26.51 15.82 0.43
N SER A 739 26.67 15.25 -0.77
CA SER A 739 26.30 15.91 -2.03
C SER A 739 24.81 15.76 -2.32
N LEU A 740 24.15 16.89 -2.58
CA LEU A 740 22.77 16.96 -3.08
C LEU A 740 22.69 17.11 -4.61
N GLU A 741 23.80 16.92 -5.34
CA GLU A 741 23.83 17.15 -6.80
C GLU A 741 22.82 16.28 -7.58
N CYS A 742 22.51 15.08 -7.07
CA CYS A 742 21.51 14.20 -7.65
C CYS A 742 20.07 14.77 -7.65
N MET A 743 19.78 15.77 -6.80
CA MET A 743 18.48 16.46 -6.79
C MET A 743 18.22 17.18 -8.12
N ASN A 744 19.27 17.63 -8.83
CA ASN A 744 19.16 18.25 -10.14
C ASN A 744 18.75 17.28 -11.27
N SER A 745 18.77 15.97 -11.00
CA SER A 745 18.41 14.91 -11.95
C SER A 745 17.04 14.28 -11.67
N LEU A 746 16.32 14.78 -10.67
CA LEU A 746 14.92 14.40 -10.46
C LEU A 746 14.08 14.96 -11.63
N PRO A 747 13.22 14.16 -12.29
CA PRO A 747 12.41 14.67 -13.39
C PRO A 747 11.30 15.63 -12.93
N ALA A 748 10.49 16.11 -13.87
CA ALA A 748 9.39 17.04 -13.58
C ALA A 748 8.10 16.29 -13.16
N LEU A 749 7.26 16.94 -12.35
CA LEU A 749 5.87 16.53 -12.15
C LEU A 749 5.08 16.69 -13.45
N SER A 750 4.20 15.72 -13.76
CA SER A 750 3.24 15.78 -14.86
C SER A 750 1.83 15.46 -14.34
N PHE A 751 0.81 16.04 -14.97
CA PHE A 751 -0.60 15.73 -14.76
C PHE A 751 -1.27 15.16 -16.03
N GLU A 752 -0.48 14.79 -17.04
CA GLU A 752 -1.01 14.15 -18.26
C GLU A 752 -1.66 12.80 -17.92
N MET A 753 -2.94 12.66 -18.26
CA MET A 753 -3.65 11.38 -18.18
C MET A 753 -3.13 10.45 -19.29
N PRO A 754 -2.84 9.16 -19.02
CA PRO A 754 -2.39 8.23 -20.05
C PRO A 754 -3.41 8.10 -21.18
N ALA A 755 -2.94 8.19 -22.42
CA ALA A 755 -3.80 8.36 -23.58
C ALA A 755 -4.57 7.08 -23.95
N ALA A 756 -5.89 7.21 -24.13
CA ALA A 756 -6.70 6.17 -24.78
C ALA A 756 -6.41 6.16 -26.29
N PRO A 757 -6.39 4.98 -26.95
CA PRO A 757 -6.06 4.88 -28.37
C PRO A 757 -7.11 5.56 -29.25
N GLU A 758 -6.70 6.57 -30.02
CA GLU A 758 -7.57 7.27 -30.97
C GLU A 758 -7.92 6.35 -32.15
N GLY A 759 -9.20 6.00 -32.29
CA GLY A 759 -9.68 5.21 -33.42
C GLY A 759 -9.69 6.02 -34.72
N GLU A 760 -8.92 5.59 -35.72
CA GLU A 760 -8.91 6.22 -37.04
C GLU A 760 -10.32 6.33 -37.65
N ALA A 761 -10.65 7.51 -38.17
CA ALA A 761 -11.92 7.72 -38.86
C ALA A 761 -12.01 6.83 -40.12
N PRO A 762 -13.14 6.15 -40.37
CA PRO A 762 -13.23 5.12 -41.40
C PRO A 762 -13.05 5.72 -42.80
N ALA A 763 -11.93 5.37 -43.45
CA ALA A 763 -11.64 5.75 -44.83
C ALA A 763 -12.75 5.28 -45.79
N GLU A 764 -13.16 6.15 -46.71
CA GLU A 764 -14.24 5.86 -47.66
C GLU A 764 -13.86 4.69 -48.57
N LYS A 765 -14.47 3.51 -48.36
CA LYS A 765 -14.24 2.34 -49.22
C LYS A 765 -14.76 2.57 -50.64
N GLU A 766 -13.85 2.86 -51.59
CA GLU A 766 -14.14 2.80 -53.02
C GLU A 766 -14.63 1.40 -53.41
N VAL A 767 -15.93 1.24 -53.62
CA VAL A 767 -16.51 -0.02 -54.08
C VAL A 767 -16.24 -0.18 -55.59
N GLN A 768 -15.11 -0.79 -55.94
CA GLN A 768 -14.79 -1.20 -57.32
C GLN A 768 -15.80 -2.25 -57.82
N LYS A 769 -16.89 -1.80 -58.44
CA LYS A 769 -17.84 -2.68 -59.12
C LYS A 769 -17.26 -3.18 -60.44
N ASN A 770 -17.15 -4.50 -60.53
CA ASN A 770 -16.57 -5.22 -61.67
C ASN A 770 -17.29 -4.91 -62.99
N HIS A 771 -16.56 -4.90 -64.10
CA HIS A 771 -17.06 -4.40 -65.39
C HIS A 771 -18.20 -5.23 -66.01
N SER A 772 -19.27 -4.55 -66.44
CA SER A 772 -20.07 -4.96 -67.60
C SER A 772 -20.20 -3.79 -68.60
N LYS A 773 -20.57 -4.07 -69.86
CA LYS A 773 -20.22 -3.24 -71.02
C LYS A 773 -21.37 -2.40 -71.61
N LYS A 774 -20.96 -1.26 -72.18
CA LYS A 774 -21.56 -0.47 -73.30
C LYS A 774 -22.64 0.60 -72.99
N HIS A 775 -22.55 1.66 -73.82
CA HIS A 775 -23.51 2.76 -74.06
C HIS A 775 -23.86 3.65 -72.85
N GLY A 776 -23.48 4.93 -72.76
CA GLY A 776 -22.76 5.81 -73.70
C GLY A 776 -23.66 6.84 -74.39
N LYS A 777 -23.67 8.09 -73.90
CA LYS A 777 -24.21 9.27 -74.60
C LYS A 777 -23.52 10.57 -74.14
N HIS A 778 -23.57 11.59 -74.98
CA HIS A 778 -22.69 12.77 -74.91
C HIS A 778 -23.36 14.04 -74.34
N ARG A 779 -22.62 14.74 -73.47
CA ARG A 779 -22.19 16.16 -73.59
C ARG A 779 -23.23 17.25 -73.95
N LYS A 780 -23.39 18.22 -73.04
CA LYS A 780 -23.51 19.70 -73.25
C LYS A 780 -23.61 20.38 -71.86
N SER A 781 -22.82 21.34 -71.38
CA SER A 781 -21.78 22.27 -71.88
C SER A 781 -22.21 23.63 -72.46
N LYS A 782 -22.01 24.71 -71.66
CA LYS A 782 -21.91 26.16 -72.02
C LYS A 782 -23.20 26.78 -72.62
N SER A 783 -23.41 28.11 -72.64
CA SER A 783 -22.58 29.30 -72.33
C SER A 783 -23.39 30.49 -71.78
N LYS A 784 -22.74 31.44 -71.11
CA LYS A 784 -23.25 32.84 -70.97
C LYS A 784 -23.33 33.52 -72.34
N LYS A 785 -24.35 34.37 -72.57
CA LYS A 785 -24.22 35.82 -72.87
C LYS A 785 -25.60 36.48 -73.07
N GLU A 786 -25.76 37.67 -72.51
CA GLU A 786 -26.01 38.98 -73.17
C GLU A 786 -26.81 38.99 -74.50
N SER A 787 -27.65 39.98 -74.81
CA SER A 787 -27.60 41.41 -74.40
C SER A 787 -28.94 42.16 -74.57
N HIS A 788 -29.00 43.39 -74.02
CA HIS A 788 -29.89 44.52 -74.41
C HIS A 788 -31.38 44.47 -73.99
N ALA A 789 -32.12 45.59 -73.91
CA ALA A 789 -31.77 46.98 -73.53
C ALA A 789 -33.06 47.87 -73.45
N ARG A 790 -32.97 48.96 -72.66
CA ARG A 790 -33.82 50.18 -72.70
C ARG A 790 -35.32 50.10 -72.35
N HIS A 791 -35.73 51.05 -71.50
CA HIS A 791 -37.07 51.61 -71.25
C HIS A 791 -38.18 50.64 -70.79
N ALA A 792 -39.08 51.04 -69.88
CA ALA A 792 -39.24 52.33 -69.19
C ALA A 792 -39.20 52.18 -67.67
#